data_AF-A0AAX1C0K7-F1
#
_entry.id   AF-A0AAX1C0K7-F1
#
_cell.length_a   1.000
_cell.length_b   1.000
_cell.length_c   1.000
_cell.angle_alpha   90.00
_cell.angle_beta   90.00
_cell.angle_gamma   90.00
#
_symmetry.space_group_name_H-M   'P 1'
#
loop_
_entity.id
_entity.type
_entity.pdbx_description
1 polymer ?
#
loop_
_entity_poly.entity_id
_entity_poly.type
_entity_poly.pdbx_seq_one_letter_code
_entity_poly.pdbx_strand_id
1 'polypeptide(L)'
;MGRMTPAELEQLKRGVSLRAVAQSQGHTLKKQGADSYVCRCPFHQENTPSCVITPSKNLYHCFGCGASGSVLDWLQHTERLTYPQTLLRLRELAGTASSLAAVPVPASPAVARTRLADLDDDGQALLNQVIQFYHQSLLASPEAQQWLAGRGLTHPELVSHFRLGFAGHHGIGGSAGLLPSSSSQEGKRLREKLAGLGVLRSATKQDHFRGCVVMPVIGWSESANVAQRGRVMQLYGRRVQPDHKILKGSPKHLYLPSPLAGVWNEEALKASSDIILCESLIDAMTFWCAGFRNVTTAYGANGFTADHLAALQYHGVKRVQIAYDRDEAGDRGADSVAADLLECGIEAWRVRFPPGLDANAYALNSGSPESALGLALEQAAWMGNGSGPGVVFRADAGVNGESEPSSLAAPAGVPAPTVAGELTASGDLLLTHGPRVWRVRGWQKNTVQDVMKVNVQVRDESTGALYVDSLDLYSSRQRQGYVSAAAAELGCEASVIKRECGRVLLMLEQKQDALRQSAEQADNVASVTVSAEDEAAALELLTSPDLAARIVDDLAACGVVGESTNLLTGYLAATSRKLDKPLAVLIQSSSAAGKSSLMDAVLGMMPEEERIQYSAMTGQSLYYLGETSLQHKILAIAEEEGVRQAAYALKLLQSDGELKIASTGKNEQSGELVTREYKVQGPVMLMLTTTASDVDEELLNRCLVLTVNESREQTQAIHAMQRHGQTLAGLLQSSEKQYLTRLHQNAQRLLRPLKVVNPYADRLTFLSDKTRTRRDHMKYLTLIQAIALLHQYQREVKRVTHRGQVIEYIEVEKSDIALANQLAHEVLGRTLDEMPPQTRKLLVWLKGWVQETAQGQAVKADEIRFTRRDVRSSLGWGDTQLKIHLGRLLEMEYLLLFRRGLTYEYGLLWDGDDNGGAHLCGLLEVEDATPETGDNADRSGLEVAQSAPGRGVVGSRSVGEKPASGQTAQGSDTEPVGVTPDVVIRGKEKSPAVPLPASKNGVAEGNADRSGLDAAQSAPGRGVVGSRSESEKPASGQTAQGLTAEPVGAGSDAVIRGKGRSPAAPLPVAGKTGVTHG
;
A
#
# COMPACT_ATOMS: atom_id res chain seq x y z
N MET A 1 6.29 -36.71 -23.43
CA MET A 1 7.27 -36.70 -24.53
C MET A 1 8.67 -36.70 -23.92
N GLY A 2 9.65 -37.35 -24.57
CA GLY A 2 11.06 -37.22 -24.18
C GLY A 2 11.59 -35.80 -24.49
N ARG A 3 12.76 -35.45 -23.94
CA ARG A 3 13.49 -34.24 -24.34
C ARG A 3 14.02 -34.45 -25.77
N MET A 4 13.38 -33.80 -26.75
CA MET A 4 13.95 -33.64 -28.09
C MET A 4 15.25 -32.85 -27.98
N THR A 5 16.30 -33.34 -28.62
CA THR A 5 17.60 -32.65 -28.70
C THR A 5 17.55 -31.49 -29.70
N PRO A 6 18.43 -30.48 -29.58
CA PRO A 6 18.52 -29.41 -30.57
C PRO A 6 18.80 -29.90 -32.00
N ALA A 7 19.53 -31.03 -32.15
CA ALA A 7 19.81 -31.63 -33.44
C ALA A 7 18.55 -32.22 -34.11
N GLU A 8 17.73 -32.96 -33.36
CA GLU A 8 16.44 -33.48 -33.85
C GLU A 8 15.46 -32.34 -34.20
N LEU A 9 15.48 -31.24 -33.44
CA LEU A 9 14.66 -30.07 -33.69
C LEU A 9 15.04 -29.38 -35.01
N GLU A 10 16.33 -29.14 -35.23
CA GLU A 10 16.83 -28.53 -36.48
C GLU A 10 16.66 -29.46 -37.68
N GLN A 11 16.77 -30.79 -37.49
CA GLN A 11 16.43 -31.76 -38.53
C GLN A 11 14.93 -31.70 -38.89
N LEU A 12 14.04 -31.61 -37.90
CA LEU A 12 12.60 -31.48 -38.11
C LEU A 12 12.23 -30.16 -38.81
N LYS A 13 12.82 -29.03 -38.39
CA LYS A 13 12.65 -27.72 -39.07
C LYS A 13 13.13 -27.75 -40.52
N ARG A 14 14.19 -28.48 -40.85
CA ARG A 14 14.68 -28.65 -42.23
C ARG A 14 13.81 -29.60 -43.06
N GLY A 15 13.10 -30.53 -42.42
CA GLY A 15 12.20 -31.48 -43.08
C GLY A 15 10.89 -30.87 -43.59
N VAL A 16 10.46 -29.71 -43.08
CA VAL A 16 9.21 -29.06 -43.48
C VAL A 16 9.48 -27.78 -44.26
N SER A 17 9.10 -27.73 -45.55
CA SER A 17 9.26 -26.53 -46.38
C SER A 17 8.31 -25.42 -45.94
N LEU A 18 8.86 -24.35 -45.37
CA LEU A 18 8.15 -23.12 -44.98
C LEU A 18 7.38 -22.52 -46.16
N ARG A 19 7.97 -22.55 -47.36
CA ARG A 19 7.29 -22.13 -48.59
C ARG A 19 6.02 -22.97 -48.83
N ALA A 20 6.09 -24.29 -48.69
CA ALA A 20 4.93 -25.16 -48.91
C ALA A 20 3.83 -24.92 -47.86
N VAL A 21 4.21 -24.71 -46.59
CA VAL A 21 3.28 -24.35 -45.49
C VAL A 21 2.59 -23.02 -45.77
N ALA A 22 3.33 -21.97 -46.15
CA ALA A 22 2.73 -20.68 -46.49
C ALA A 22 1.76 -20.79 -47.68
N GLN A 23 2.08 -21.61 -48.70
CA GLN A 23 1.18 -21.85 -49.84
C GLN A 23 -0.07 -22.65 -49.45
N SER A 24 0.02 -23.66 -48.56
CA SER A 24 -1.15 -24.43 -48.09
C SER A 24 -2.06 -23.61 -47.17
N GLN A 25 -1.51 -22.62 -46.45
CA GLN A 25 -2.26 -21.63 -45.68
C GLN A 25 -2.84 -20.49 -46.54
N GLY A 26 -2.74 -20.57 -47.87
CA GLY A 26 -3.37 -19.64 -48.82
C GLY A 26 -2.57 -18.38 -49.15
N HIS A 27 -1.34 -18.23 -48.64
CA HIS A 27 -0.52 -17.04 -48.91
C HIS A 27 -0.04 -17.02 -50.37
N THR A 28 -0.46 -15.97 -51.10
CA THR A 28 -0.03 -15.74 -52.48
C THR A 28 1.43 -15.29 -52.52
N LEU A 29 2.34 -16.23 -52.77
CA LEU A 29 3.77 -15.98 -52.94
C LEU A 29 4.11 -15.58 -54.38
N LYS A 30 4.68 -14.38 -54.57
CA LYS A 30 5.31 -13.96 -55.83
C LYS A 30 6.82 -14.19 -55.75
N LYS A 31 7.44 -14.74 -56.80
CA LYS A 31 8.91 -14.90 -56.84
C LYS A 31 9.57 -13.54 -57.09
N GLN A 32 10.60 -13.21 -56.31
CA GLN A 32 11.37 -11.97 -56.44
C GLN A 32 12.86 -12.31 -56.25
N GLY A 33 13.66 -12.21 -57.32
CA GLY A 33 15.04 -12.69 -57.30
C GLY A 33 15.19 -14.21 -57.48
N ALA A 34 16.40 -14.73 -57.22
CA ALA A 34 16.75 -16.12 -57.51
C ALA A 34 16.13 -17.13 -56.53
N ASP A 35 16.24 -16.86 -55.22
CA ASP A 35 15.79 -17.70 -54.11
C ASP A 35 15.01 -16.88 -53.06
N SER A 36 14.04 -16.10 -53.51
CA SER A 36 13.16 -15.34 -52.60
C SER A 36 11.73 -15.31 -53.14
N TYR A 37 10.79 -15.42 -52.22
CA TYR A 37 9.35 -15.35 -52.48
C TYR A 37 8.72 -14.38 -51.51
N VAL A 38 7.85 -13.49 -51.98
CA VAL A 38 7.23 -12.44 -51.15
C VAL A 38 5.72 -12.60 -51.12
N CYS A 39 5.16 -12.47 -49.93
CA CYS A 39 3.72 -12.46 -49.66
C CYS A 39 3.36 -11.25 -48.77
N ARG A 40 2.06 -10.96 -48.66
CA ARG A 40 1.57 -10.15 -47.54
C ARG A 40 1.85 -10.88 -46.24
N CYS A 41 2.38 -10.15 -45.27
CA CYS A 41 2.66 -10.61 -43.93
C CYS A 41 1.39 -11.16 -43.26
N PRO A 42 1.45 -12.35 -42.63
CA PRO A 42 0.37 -12.84 -41.78
C PRO A 42 0.40 -12.25 -40.36
N PHE A 43 1.48 -11.56 -39.98
CA PHE A 43 1.73 -11.09 -38.60
C PHE A 43 1.33 -9.63 -38.36
N HIS A 44 1.12 -8.84 -39.42
CA HIS A 44 0.59 -7.47 -39.33
C HIS A 44 -0.19 -7.11 -40.60
N GLN A 45 -1.06 -6.11 -40.52
CA GLN A 45 -2.00 -5.78 -41.59
C GLN A 45 -1.35 -4.82 -42.62
N GLU A 46 -1.02 -5.33 -43.82
CA GLU A 46 -0.36 -4.56 -44.88
C GLU A 46 -1.04 -4.70 -46.25
N ASN A 47 -1.01 -3.61 -47.03
CA ASN A 47 -1.52 -3.60 -48.41
C ASN A 47 -0.47 -4.09 -49.44
N THR A 48 0.80 -3.84 -49.18
CA THR A 48 1.96 -4.21 -50.01
C THR A 48 2.67 -5.44 -49.44
N PRO A 49 3.02 -6.46 -50.23
CA PRO A 49 3.80 -7.61 -49.74
C PRO A 49 5.19 -7.22 -49.22
N SER A 50 5.46 -7.41 -47.91
CA SER A 50 6.80 -7.21 -47.31
C SER A 50 7.39 -8.46 -46.65
N CYS A 51 6.64 -9.57 -46.58
CA CYS A 51 7.10 -10.81 -45.95
C CYS A 51 7.83 -11.72 -46.95
N VAL A 52 9.17 -11.75 -46.83
CA VAL A 52 10.07 -12.52 -47.70
C VAL A 52 10.37 -13.89 -47.09
N ILE A 53 10.17 -14.96 -47.85
CA ILE A 53 10.58 -16.33 -47.54
C ILE A 53 11.77 -16.68 -48.42
N THR A 54 12.83 -17.25 -47.83
CA THR A 54 14.06 -17.70 -48.51
C THR A 54 14.14 -19.24 -48.45
N PRO A 55 13.75 -19.95 -49.52
CA PRO A 55 13.67 -21.43 -49.51
C PRO A 55 14.99 -22.14 -49.17
N SER A 56 16.16 -21.69 -49.64
CA SER A 56 17.44 -22.34 -49.31
C SER A 56 17.79 -22.31 -47.82
N LYS A 57 17.30 -21.31 -47.09
CA LYS A 57 17.48 -21.16 -45.63
C LYS A 57 16.33 -21.75 -44.82
N ASN A 58 15.17 -21.95 -45.45
CA ASN A 58 13.89 -22.29 -44.83
C ASN A 58 13.45 -21.30 -43.72
N LEU A 59 13.76 -20.01 -43.93
CA LEU A 59 13.43 -18.90 -43.03
C LEU A 59 12.53 -17.85 -43.71
N TYR A 60 11.84 -17.05 -42.91
CA TYR A 60 11.17 -15.82 -43.34
C TYR A 60 11.76 -14.58 -42.64
N HIS A 61 11.55 -13.42 -43.27
CA HIS A 61 11.77 -12.09 -42.68
C HIS A 61 10.76 -11.10 -43.28
N CYS A 62 10.03 -10.40 -42.42
CA CYS A 62 9.09 -9.35 -42.78
C CYS A 62 9.74 -7.97 -42.67
N PHE A 63 9.80 -7.23 -43.77
CA PHE A 63 10.38 -5.88 -43.77
C PHE A 63 9.41 -4.79 -43.27
N GLY A 64 8.10 -5.09 -43.14
CA GLY A 64 7.11 -4.19 -42.52
C GLY A 64 7.12 -4.21 -41.00
N CYS A 65 7.12 -5.40 -40.37
CA CYS A 65 7.02 -5.56 -38.91
C CYS A 65 8.24 -6.22 -38.23
N GLY A 66 9.33 -6.50 -38.95
CA GLY A 66 10.54 -7.14 -38.41
C GLY A 66 10.42 -8.63 -38.06
N ALA A 67 9.20 -9.18 -38.03
CA ALA A 67 8.96 -10.58 -37.71
C ALA A 67 9.78 -11.52 -38.62
N SER A 68 10.59 -12.38 -38.01
CA SER A 68 11.47 -13.32 -38.72
C SER A 68 11.62 -14.63 -37.93
N GLY A 69 11.92 -15.72 -38.64
CA GLY A 69 11.98 -17.04 -38.01
C GLY A 69 12.00 -18.20 -39.00
N SER A 70 11.84 -19.41 -38.47
CA SER A 70 11.78 -20.67 -39.21
C SER A 70 10.33 -21.14 -39.43
N VAL A 71 10.16 -22.30 -40.06
CA VAL A 71 8.87 -22.98 -40.20
C VAL A 71 8.16 -23.28 -38.87
N LEU A 72 8.91 -23.44 -37.78
CA LEU A 72 8.33 -23.61 -36.44
C LEU A 72 7.66 -22.33 -35.97
N ASP A 73 8.38 -21.22 -36.05
CA ASP A 73 7.95 -19.91 -35.55
C ASP A 73 6.77 -19.38 -36.41
N TRP A 74 6.83 -19.60 -37.73
CA TRP A 74 5.70 -19.36 -38.64
C TRP A 74 4.43 -20.09 -38.18
N LEU A 75 4.50 -21.40 -37.92
CA LEU A 75 3.34 -22.19 -37.47
C LEU A 75 2.84 -21.80 -36.08
N GLN A 76 3.72 -21.38 -35.16
CA GLN A 76 3.28 -20.84 -33.86
C GLN A 76 2.43 -19.58 -34.02
N HIS A 77 2.82 -18.68 -34.92
CA HIS A 77 2.08 -17.44 -35.14
C HIS A 77 0.85 -17.60 -36.06
N THR A 78 0.94 -18.34 -37.18
CA THR A 78 -0.18 -18.45 -38.14
C THR A 78 -1.26 -19.45 -37.74
N GLU A 79 -0.91 -20.55 -37.06
CA GLU A 79 -1.89 -21.53 -36.53
C GLU A 79 -2.17 -21.35 -35.03
N ARG A 80 -1.63 -20.28 -34.40
CA ARG A 80 -1.74 -19.96 -32.95
C ARG A 80 -1.40 -21.14 -32.02
N LEU A 81 -0.41 -21.95 -32.40
CA LEU A 81 -0.07 -23.20 -31.72
C LEU A 81 0.95 -23.03 -30.59
N THR A 82 0.70 -23.70 -29.46
CA THR A 82 1.73 -23.86 -28.41
C THR A 82 2.85 -24.77 -28.91
N TYR A 83 4.09 -24.54 -28.47
CA TYR A 83 5.28 -25.27 -28.91
C TYR A 83 5.12 -26.81 -28.98
N PRO A 84 4.49 -27.51 -28.00
CA PRO A 84 4.25 -28.96 -28.12
C PRO A 84 3.28 -29.36 -29.24
N GLN A 85 2.27 -28.53 -29.54
CA GLN A 85 1.35 -28.74 -30.67
C GLN A 85 2.09 -28.49 -31.99
N THR A 86 2.92 -27.44 -32.07
CA THR A 86 3.75 -27.15 -33.26
C THR A 86 4.73 -28.29 -33.57
N LEU A 87 5.30 -28.95 -32.55
CA LEU A 87 6.17 -30.13 -32.76
C LEU A 87 5.41 -31.39 -33.20
N LEU A 88 4.10 -31.48 -32.98
CA LEU A 88 3.25 -32.52 -33.58
C LEU A 88 2.94 -32.15 -35.02
N ARG A 89 2.50 -30.91 -35.25
CA ARG A 89 2.16 -30.34 -36.56
C ARG A 89 3.32 -30.42 -37.56
N LEU A 90 4.54 -30.11 -37.13
CA LEU A 90 5.74 -30.26 -37.94
C LEU A 90 6.03 -31.73 -38.31
N ARG A 91 5.72 -32.70 -37.45
CA ARG A 91 5.93 -34.14 -37.76
C ARG A 91 4.90 -34.69 -38.75
N GLU A 92 3.67 -34.18 -38.72
CA GLU A 92 2.67 -34.41 -39.77
C GLU A 92 3.19 -33.86 -41.10
N LEU A 93 3.56 -32.58 -41.12
CA LEU A 93 4.00 -31.86 -42.33
C LEU A 93 5.34 -32.36 -42.90
N ALA A 94 6.19 -32.98 -42.07
CA ALA A 94 7.45 -33.59 -42.50
C ALA A 94 7.27 -34.97 -43.17
N GLY A 95 6.04 -35.48 -43.29
CA GLY A 95 5.77 -36.81 -43.83
C GLY A 95 6.31 -37.97 -42.98
N THR A 96 6.76 -37.70 -41.75
CA THR A 96 7.35 -38.69 -40.82
C THR A 96 6.32 -39.62 -40.17
N ALA A 97 5.31 -40.04 -40.92
CA ALA A 97 4.34 -41.07 -40.57
C ALA A 97 4.96 -42.48 -40.69
N SER A 98 6.03 -42.74 -39.93
CA SER A 98 6.61 -44.09 -39.84
C SER A 98 5.70 -44.99 -39.01
N SER A 99 5.25 -46.09 -39.61
CA SER A 99 4.26 -46.99 -39.05
C SER A 99 4.82 -47.88 -37.94
N LEU A 100 4.68 -47.43 -36.68
CA LEU A 100 4.45 -48.39 -35.60
C LEU A 100 3.02 -48.93 -35.74
N ALA A 101 2.87 -49.98 -36.55
CA ALA A 101 1.67 -50.79 -36.57
C ALA A 101 1.38 -51.32 -35.15
N ALA A 102 0.10 -51.45 -34.81
CA ALA A 102 -0.34 -51.71 -33.44
C ALA A 102 0.04 -53.13 -32.95
N VAL A 103 1.25 -53.27 -32.40
CA VAL A 103 1.44 -54.16 -31.25
C VAL A 103 0.51 -53.63 -30.16
N PRO A 104 -0.35 -54.45 -29.55
CA PRO A 104 -1.14 -54.06 -28.38
C PRO A 104 -0.25 -54.00 -27.13
N VAL A 105 0.72 -53.09 -27.16
CA VAL A 105 1.20 -52.45 -25.92
C VAL A 105 -0.07 -51.88 -25.28
N PRO A 106 -0.46 -52.29 -24.06
CA PRO A 106 -1.63 -51.74 -23.42
C PRO A 106 -1.43 -50.23 -23.35
N ALA A 107 -2.46 -49.48 -23.71
CA ALA A 107 -2.44 -48.05 -23.49
C ALA A 107 -2.30 -47.80 -21.98
N SER A 108 -1.07 -47.53 -21.54
CA SER A 108 -0.85 -46.29 -20.81
C SER A 108 -1.28 -45.21 -21.80
N PRO A 109 -2.49 -44.63 -21.66
CA PRO A 109 -2.91 -43.62 -22.61
C PRO A 109 -1.89 -42.48 -22.55
N ALA A 110 -1.89 -41.62 -23.57
CA ALA A 110 -1.62 -40.22 -23.28
C ALA A 110 -2.73 -39.79 -22.30
N VAL A 111 -2.49 -39.96 -20.99
CA VAL A 111 -3.47 -39.69 -19.94
C VAL A 111 -3.95 -38.29 -20.20
N ALA A 112 -5.23 -38.18 -20.60
CA ALA A 112 -5.89 -36.91 -20.81
C ALA A 112 -5.95 -36.27 -19.42
N ARG A 113 -4.91 -35.49 -19.08
CA ARG A 113 -4.76 -34.91 -17.76
C ARG A 113 -5.97 -34.04 -17.53
N THR A 114 -6.80 -34.47 -16.59
CA THR A 114 -8.06 -33.82 -16.24
C THR A 114 -7.79 -32.34 -16.09
N ARG A 115 -8.47 -31.49 -16.88
CA ARG A 115 -8.32 -30.04 -16.73
C ARG A 115 -8.74 -29.72 -15.30
N LEU A 116 -8.07 -28.79 -14.63
CA LEU A 116 -8.29 -28.63 -13.18
C LEU A 116 -9.73 -28.18 -12.82
N ALA A 117 -10.44 -27.56 -13.79
CA ALA A 117 -11.90 -27.33 -13.73
C ALA A 117 -12.76 -28.61 -13.80
N ASP A 118 -12.35 -29.64 -14.57
CA ASP A 118 -13.09 -30.90 -14.76
C ASP A 118 -12.95 -31.86 -13.54
N LEU A 119 -12.31 -31.42 -12.46
CA LEU A 119 -12.07 -32.27 -11.30
C LEU A 119 -13.35 -32.54 -10.48
N ASP A 120 -13.41 -33.75 -9.95
CA ASP A 120 -14.30 -34.14 -8.87
C ASP A 120 -13.98 -33.37 -7.60
N ASP A 121 -14.96 -33.24 -6.69
CA ASP A 121 -14.72 -32.56 -5.41
C ASP A 121 -13.67 -33.29 -4.56
N ASP A 122 -13.57 -34.62 -4.66
CA ASP A 122 -12.46 -35.43 -4.15
C ASP A 122 -11.07 -34.99 -4.69
N GLY A 123 -11.02 -34.51 -5.94
CA GLY A 123 -9.79 -34.06 -6.61
C GLY A 123 -9.40 -32.65 -6.20
N GLN A 124 -10.38 -31.75 -6.12
CA GLN A 124 -10.20 -30.40 -5.58
C GLN A 124 -9.88 -30.43 -4.07
N ALA A 125 -10.49 -31.33 -3.30
CA ALA A 125 -10.16 -31.55 -1.89
C ALA A 125 -8.71 -32.05 -1.71
N LEU A 126 -8.26 -33.00 -2.55
CA LEU A 126 -6.88 -33.49 -2.52
C LEU A 126 -5.86 -32.41 -2.92
N LEU A 127 -6.19 -31.52 -3.87
CA LEU A 127 -5.36 -30.35 -4.17
C LEU A 127 -5.31 -29.36 -2.98
N ASN A 128 -6.44 -29.12 -2.31
CA ASN A 128 -6.49 -28.27 -1.12
C ASN A 128 -5.68 -28.85 0.05
N GLN A 129 -5.66 -30.17 0.23
CA GLN A 129 -4.79 -30.84 1.22
C GLN A 129 -3.30 -30.65 0.88
N VAL A 130 -2.92 -30.71 -0.40
CA VAL A 130 -1.55 -30.42 -0.86
C VAL A 130 -1.17 -28.96 -0.59
N ILE A 131 -2.05 -28.00 -0.90
CA ILE A 131 -1.85 -26.58 -0.60
C ILE A 131 -1.68 -26.36 0.90
N GLN A 132 -2.55 -26.95 1.73
CA GLN A 132 -2.48 -26.84 3.19
C GLN A 132 -1.17 -27.41 3.75
N PHE A 133 -0.72 -28.55 3.23
CA PHE A 133 0.58 -29.14 3.59
C PHE A 133 1.75 -28.21 3.22
N TYR A 134 1.75 -27.65 2.00
CA TYR A 134 2.78 -26.69 1.58
C TYR A 134 2.74 -25.42 2.45
N HIS A 135 1.55 -24.89 2.76
CA HIS A 135 1.38 -23.70 3.60
C HIS A 135 1.96 -23.91 5.00
N GLN A 136 1.60 -25.01 5.67
CA GLN A 136 2.20 -25.41 6.96
C GLN A 136 3.72 -25.61 6.86
N SER A 137 4.20 -26.19 5.75
CA SER A 137 5.64 -26.38 5.49
C SER A 137 6.41 -25.07 5.26
N LEU A 138 5.74 -23.98 4.86
CA LEU A 138 6.36 -22.65 4.77
C LEU A 138 6.40 -21.97 6.14
N LEU A 139 5.30 -22.02 6.89
CA LEU A 139 5.22 -21.47 8.24
C LEU A 139 6.25 -22.12 9.20
N ALA A 140 6.59 -23.40 8.96
CA ALA A 140 7.60 -24.14 9.71
C ALA A 140 9.03 -24.10 9.09
N SER A 141 9.29 -23.31 8.03
CA SER A 141 10.58 -23.32 7.33
C SER A 141 11.29 -21.96 7.32
N PRO A 142 12.37 -21.80 8.13
CA PRO A 142 13.23 -20.62 8.08
C PRO A 142 13.86 -20.38 6.69
N GLU A 143 14.13 -21.43 5.90
CA GLU A 143 14.64 -21.29 4.52
C GLU A 143 13.64 -20.53 3.64
N ALA A 144 12.35 -20.90 3.71
CA ALA A 144 11.30 -20.25 2.92
C ALA A 144 11.00 -18.82 3.41
N GLN A 145 11.00 -18.61 4.74
CA GLN A 145 10.81 -17.29 5.34
C GLN A 145 11.97 -16.34 4.98
N GLN A 146 13.22 -16.80 5.08
CA GLN A 146 14.39 -16.01 4.70
C GLN A 146 14.42 -15.73 3.18
N TRP A 147 13.95 -16.66 2.35
CA TRP A 147 13.81 -16.44 0.91
C TRP A 147 12.76 -15.37 0.59
N LEU A 148 11.60 -15.36 1.28
CA LEU A 148 10.62 -14.28 1.15
C LEU A 148 11.17 -12.93 1.62
N ALA A 149 11.90 -12.92 2.74
CA ALA A 149 12.56 -11.71 3.26
C ALA A 149 13.59 -11.14 2.29
N GLY A 150 14.46 -11.99 1.73
CA GLY A 150 15.42 -11.62 0.67
C GLY A 150 14.77 -11.27 -0.68
N ARG A 151 13.44 -11.36 -0.78
CA ARG A 151 12.63 -10.92 -1.93
C ARG A 151 11.74 -9.71 -1.65
N GLY A 152 11.78 -9.15 -0.43
CA GLY A 152 10.90 -8.04 0.00
C GLY A 152 9.45 -8.46 0.25
N LEU A 153 9.16 -9.76 0.27
CA LEU A 153 7.81 -10.32 0.40
C LEU A 153 7.45 -10.62 1.86
N THR A 154 7.65 -9.63 2.74
CA THR A 154 7.55 -9.76 4.21
C THR A 154 6.20 -9.33 4.79
N HIS A 155 5.27 -8.83 3.97
CA HIS A 155 4.00 -8.31 4.45
C HIS A 155 3.20 -9.39 5.23
N PRO A 156 2.81 -9.15 6.51
CA PRO A 156 2.30 -10.19 7.41
C PRO A 156 1.13 -11.02 6.83
N GLU A 157 0.19 -10.33 6.19
CA GLU A 157 -1.02 -10.96 5.62
C GLU A 157 -0.77 -11.72 4.31
N LEU A 158 0.36 -11.51 3.62
CA LEU A 158 0.61 -12.10 2.28
C LEU A 158 0.51 -13.63 2.33
N VAL A 159 1.22 -14.22 3.29
CA VAL A 159 1.37 -15.68 3.45
C VAL A 159 0.04 -16.36 3.76
N SER A 160 -0.79 -15.76 4.62
CA SER A 160 -2.09 -16.30 5.03
C SER A 160 -3.18 -16.05 3.97
N HIS A 161 -3.26 -14.83 3.43
CA HIS A 161 -4.32 -14.42 2.49
C HIS A 161 -4.27 -15.25 1.20
N PHE A 162 -3.13 -15.28 0.50
CA PHE A 162 -2.99 -16.09 -0.73
C PHE A 162 -2.57 -17.55 -0.48
N ARG A 163 -2.39 -17.96 0.78
CA ARG A 163 -1.95 -19.31 1.19
C ARG A 163 -0.63 -19.75 0.53
N LEU A 164 0.40 -18.90 0.59
CA LEU A 164 1.75 -19.28 0.14
C LEU A 164 2.23 -20.51 0.91
N GLY A 165 2.87 -21.43 0.20
CA GLY A 165 3.44 -22.65 0.76
C GLY A 165 4.85 -22.96 0.26
N PHE A 166 5.46 -24.00 0.79
CA PHE A 166 6.81 -24.43 0.46
C PHE A 166 6.85 -25.95 0.28
N ALA A 167 7.32 -26.42 -0.87
CA ALA A 167 7.45 -27.86 -1.12
C ALA A 167 8.67 -28.48 -0.40
N GLY A 168 9.61 -27.67 0.07
CA GLY A 168 10.80 -28.14 0.79
C GLY A 168 11.70 -29.07 -0.02
N HIS A 169 12.70 -29.62 0.68
CA HIS A 169 13.66 -30.55 0.08
C HIS A 169 13.13 -31.98 -0.08
N HIS A 170 11.96 -32.32 0.49
CA HIS A 170 11.39 -33.68 0.46
C HIS A 170 10.01 -33.78 -0.23
N GLY A 171 9.25 -32.68 -0.30
CA GLY A 171 7.91 -32.66 -0.90
C GLY A 171 6.86 -33.45 -0.12
N ILE A 172 5.65 -33.51 -0.66
CA ILE A 172 4.51 -34.27 -0.07
C ILE A 172 4.77 -35.77 0.12
N GLY A 173 5.83 -36.31 -0.50
CA GLY A 173 6.19 -37.72 -0.48
C GLY A 173 7.25 -38.13 0.54
N GLY A 174 7.77 -37.21 1.36
CA GLY A 174 8.79 -37.46 2.38
C GLY A 174 8.27 -38.21 3.63
N SER A 175 9.15 -38.46 4.60
CA SER A 175 8.84 -39.17 5.86
C SER A 175 7.87 -38.42 6.79
N ALA A 176 7.83 -37.09 6.70
CA ALA A 176 6.84 -36.23 7.35
C ALA A 176 5.80 -35.68 6.34
N GLY A 177 5.65 -36.32 5.18
CA GLY A 177 4.79 -35.86 4.09
C GLY A 177 3.31 -36.20 4.29
N LEU A 178 2.45 -35.51 3.52
CA LEU A 178 0.99 -35.75 3.45
C LEU A 178 0.61 -37.20 3.09
N LEU A 179 1.52 -37.98 2.47
CA LEU A 179 1.19 -39.24 1.82
C LEU A 179 1.51 -40.48 2.68
N PRO A 180 0.53 -41.40 2.89
CA PRO A 180 0.76 -42.71 3.50
C PRO A 180 1.87 -43.52 2.80
N SER A 181 2.37 -44.54 3.52
CA SER A 181 3.45 -45.42 3.05
C SER A 181 3.22 -45.91 1.61
N SER A 182 4.27 -45.87 0.80
CA SER A 182 4.26 -46.37 -0.59
C SER A 182 3.98 -47.86 -0.72
N SER A 183 4.05 -48.65 0.36
CA SER A 183 3.63 -50.05 0.37
C SER A 183 2.10 -50.21 0.46
N SER A 184 1.40 -49.29 1.11
CA SER A 184 -0.05 -49.33 1.35
C SER A 184 -0.87 -49.12 0.08
N GLN A 185 -2.09 -49.69 0.03
CA GLN A 185 -3.01 -49.49 -1.10
C GLN A 185 -3.44 -48.02 -1.25
N GLU A 186 -3.74 -47.36 -0.12
CA GLU A 186 -4.10 -45.95 -0.07
C GLU A 186 -2.95 -45.04 -0.54
N GLY A 187 -1.74 -45.24 -0.01
CA GLY A 187 -0.55 -44.49 -0.42
C GLY A 187 -0.20 -44.66 -1.89
N LYS A 188 -0.53 -45.81 -2.52
CA LYS A 188 -0.45 -46.01 -3.97
C LYS A 188 -1.54 -45.21 -4.71
N ARG A 189 -2.81 -45.38 -4.34
CA ARG A 189 -3.97 -44.66 -4.93
C ARG A 189 -3.78 -43.14 -4.93
N LEU A 190 -3.32 -42.57 -3.80
CA LEU A 190 -3.08 -41.13 -3.68
C LEU A 190 -1.90 -40.68 -4.55
N ARG A 191 -0.78 -41.43 -4.58
CA ARG A 191 0.37 -41.15 -5.44
C ARG A 191 0.03 -41.27 -6.94
N GLU A 192 -0.98 -42.06 -7.30
CA GLU A 192 -1.51 -42.14 -8.65
C GLU A 192 -2.44 -40.97 -9.00
N LYS A 193 -3.42 -40.61 -8.15
CA LYS A 193 -4.29 -39.43 -8.39
C LYS A 193 -3.44 -38.15 -8.51
N LEU A 194 -2.46 -37.95 -7.62
CA LEU A 194 -1.52 -36.82 -7.67
C LEU A 194 -0.55 -36.84 -8.86
N ALA A 195 -0.26 -38.01 -9.43
CA ALA A 195 0.55 -38.14 -10.65
C ALA A 195 -0.25 -37.87 -11.94
N GLY A 196 -1.59 -38.00 -11.87
CA GLY A 196 -2.53 -37.53 -12.89
C GLY A 196 -2.72 -36.01 -12.83
N LEU A 197 -2.93 -35.46 -11.62
CA LEU A 197 -2.98 -34.02 -11.33
C LEU A 197 -1.66 -33.29 -11.64
N GLY A 198 -0.54 -34.02 -11.72
CA GLY A 198 0.78 -33.48 -12.04
C GLY A 198 1.55 -32.87 -10.86
N VAL A 199 0.97 -32.89 -9.65
CA VAL A 199 1.65 -32.56 -8.38
C VAL A 199 2.83 -33.50 -8.13
N LEU A 200 2.70 -34.78 -8.51
CA LEU A 200 3.82 -35.71 -8.59
C LEU A 200 4.25 -35.90 -10.05
N ARG A 201 5.56 -35.88 -10.31
CA ARG A 201 6.10 -36.23 -11.63
C ARG A 201 5.76 -37.68 -11.96
N SER A 202 4.99 -37.89 -13.02
CA SER A 202 4.32 -39.17 -13.30
C SER A 202 5.27 -40.38 -13.39
N ALA A 203 6.51 -40.17 -13.81
CA ALA A 203 7.56 -41.18 -13.92
C ALA A 203 8.34 -41.44 -12.61
N THR A 204 8.83 -40.40 -11.92
CA THR A 204 9.67 -40.57 -10.71
C THR A 204 8.87 -40.62 -9.40
N LYS A 205 7.57 -40.32 -9.45
CA LYS A 205 6.66 -40.14 -8.29
C LYS A 205 7.17 -39.14 -7.23
N GLN A 206 8.15 -38.31 -7.59
CA GLN A 206 8.64 -37.21 -6.77
C GLN A 206 7.77 -35.97 -6.94
N ASP A 207 7.68 -35.17 -5.88
CA ASP A 207 7.04 -33.86 -5.86
C ASP A 207 7.56 -32.95 -6.99
N HIS A 208 6.63 -32.41 -7.77
CA HIS A 208 6.92 -31.55 -8.91
C HIS A 208 7.60 -30.24 -8.50
N PHE A 209 7.10 -29.62 -7.43
CA PHE A 209 7.51 -28.33 -6.91
C PHE A 209 8.68 -28.38 -5.91
N ARG A 210 9.19 -29.57 -5.56
CA ARG A 210 10.39 -29.78 -4.70
C ARG A 210 11.43 -28.65 -4.84
N GLY A 211 11.69 -27.94 -3.73
CA GLY A 211 12.60 -26.79 -3.66
C GLY A 211 12.01 -25.45 -4.16
N CYS A 212 10.69 -25.29 -4.15
CA CYS A 212 10.00 -24.04 -4.52
C CYS A 212 9.08 -23.54 -3.40
N VAL A 213 8.96 -22.21 -3.29
CA VAL A 213 7.76 -21.58 -2.74
C VAL A 213 6.65 -21.72 -3.78
N VAL A 214 5.44 -22.07 -3.34
CA VAL A 214 4.29 -22.49 -4.13
C VAL A 214 3.11 -21.56 -3.82
N MET A 215 2.35 -21.19 -4.86
CA MET A 215 1.14 -20.37 -4.75
C MET A 215 -0.02 -21.05 -5.49
N PRO A 216 -1.21 -21.17 -4.88
CA PRO A 216 -2.42 -21.52 -5.62
C PRO A 216 -2.95 -20.34 -6.45
N VAL A 217 -3.44 -20.62 -7.65
CA VAL A 217 -4.29 -19.69 -8.42
C VAL A 217 -5.67 -20.30 -8.57
N ILE A 218 -6.69 -19.49 -8.32
CA ILE A 218 -8.08 -19.90 -8.13
C ILE A 218 -8.90 -19.40 -9.33
N GLY A 219 -9.96 -20.11 -9.70
CA GLY A 219 -10.93 -19.61 -10.68
C GLY A 219 -11.81 -18.53 -10.04
N TRP A 220 -11.90 -17.37 -10.70
CA TRP A 220 -12.58 -16.18 -10.17
C TRP A 220 -14.08 -16.43 -9.95
N SER A 221 -14.64 -15.80 -8.90
CA SER A 221 -15.90 -16.22 -8.28
C SER A 221 -17.10 -16.19 -9.23
N GLU A 222 -17.10 -15.25 -10.17
CA GLU A 222 -18.19 -15.05 -11.13
C GLU A 222 -17.91 -15.58 -12.55
N SER A 223 -16.87 -16.42 -12.73
CA SER A 223 -16.56 -16.99 -14.05
C SER A 223 -17.78 -17.61 -14.73
N ALA A 224 -17.98 -17.28 -16.01
CA ALA A 224 -19.03 -17.85 -16.84
C ALA A 224 -18.94 -19.39 -16.93
N ASN A 225 -17.74 -19.95 -16.72
CA ASN A 225 -17.56 -21.38 -16.51
C ASN A 225 -17.71 -21.71 -15.01
N VAL A 226 -18.92 -22.13 -14.62
CA VAL A 226 -19.26 -22.50 -13.24
C VAL A 226 -18.28 -23.53 -12.63
N ALA A 227 -17.69 -24.43 -13.44
CA ALA A 227 -16.74 -25.43 -12.96
C ALA A 227 -15.36 -24.87 -12.54
N GLN A 228 -15.06 -23.59 -12.82
CA GLN A 228 -13.86 -22.90 -12.33
C GLN A 228 -14.07 -22.18 -11.00
N ARG A 229 -15.30 -21.72 -10.70
CA ARG A 229 -15.59 -20.76 -9.62
C ARG A 229 -15.10 -21.25 -8.25
N GLY A 230 -14.19 -20.51 -7.62
CA GLY A 230 -13.63 -20.81 -6.29
C GLY A 230 -12.77 -22.08 -6.22
N ARG A 231 -12.49 -22.74 -7.35
CA ARG A 231 -11.72 -23.99 -7.42
C ARG A 231 -10.25 -23.70 -7.76
N VAL A 232 -9.35 -24.61 -7.38
CA VAL A 232 -7.91 -24.49 -7.71
C VAL A 232 -7.73 -24.75 -9.20
N MET A 233 -7.28 -23.73 -9.92
CA MET A 233 -7.16 -23.75 -11.38
C MET A 233 -5.73 -23.85 -11.88
N GLN A 234 -4.75 -23.49 -11.05
CA GLN A 234 -3.31 -23.66 -11.31
C GLN A 234 -2.53 -23.65 -9.97
N LEU A 235 -1.32 -24.24 -9.94
CA LEU A 235 -0.34 -23.96 -8.89
C LEU A 235 0.93 -23.40 -9.53
N TYR A 236 1.35 -22.21 -9.12
CA TYR A 236 2.65 -21.64 -9.45
C TYR A 236 3.71 -22.10 -8.44
N GLY A 237 4.97 -22.24 -8.86
CA GLY A 237 6.08 -22.47 -7.94
C GLY A 237 7.39 -21.83 -8.38
N ARG A 238 7.98 -20.99 -7.53
CA ARG A 238 9.28 -20.33 -7.76
C ARG A 238 10.37 -21.03 -6.95
N ARG A 239 11.47 -21.43 -7.62
CA ARG A 239 12.63 -22.05 -6.94
C ARG A 239 13.28 -21.09 -5.95
N VAL A 240 13.57 -21.60 -4.74
CA VAL A 240 14.27 -20.83 -3.68
C VAL A 240 15.79 -20.80 -3.86
N GLN A 241 16.35 -21.78 -4.57
CA GLN A 241 17.78 -21.84 -4.85
C GLN A 241 18.23 -20.63 -5.70
N PRO A 242 19.39 -20.00 -5.40
CA PRO A 242 19.95 -18.93 -6.22
C PRO A 242 20.10 -19.34 -7.69
N ASP A 243 19.84 -18.42 -8.61
CA ASP A 243 19.76 -18.73 -10.05
C ASP A 243 21.03 -19.36 -10.63
N HIS A 244 22.22 -19.01 -10.10
CA HIS A 244 23.49 -19.62 -10.51
C HIS A 244 23.65 -21.10 -10.10
N LYS A 245 22.83 -21.60 -9.16
CA LYS A 245 22.77 -23.02 -8.76
C LYS A 245 21.69 -23.80 -9.51
N ILE A 246 20.78 -23.12 -10.23
CA ILE A 246 19.78 -23.76 -11.08
C ILE A 246 20.47 -24.22 -12.37
N LEU A 247 20.51 -25.55 -12.59
CA LEU A 247 21.08 -26.18 -13.79
C LEU A 247 20.62 -25.48 -15.08
N LYS A 248 21.55 -24.94 -15.88
CA LYS A 248 21.29 -24.17 -17.10
C LYS A 248 20.28 -24.88 -18.02
N GLY A 249 19.20 -24.17 -18.39
CA GLY A 249 18.07 -24.74 -19.16
C GLY A 249 17.00 -25.45 -18.31
N SER A 250 17.11 -25.45 -16.98
CA SER A 250 16.03 -25.84 -16.07
C SER A 250 15.15 -24.63 -15.75
N PRO A 251 13.81 -24.79 -15.68
CA PRO A 251 12.93 -23.67 -15.42
C PRO A 251 13.03 -23.19 -13.96
N LYS A 252 13.15 -21.86 -13.79
CA LYS A 252 13.14 -21.16 -12.48
C LYS A 252 11.75 -21.12 -11.85
N HIS A 253 10.73 -21.00 -12.70
CA HIS A 253 9.31 -20.97 -12.37
C HIS A 253 8.65 -22.26 -12.89
N LEU A 254 7.73 -22.82 -12.12
CA LEU A 254 6.99 -24.03 -12.44
C LEU A 254 5.50 -23.76 -12.39
N TYR A 255 4.75 -24.48 -13.22
CA TYR A 255 3.31 -24.62 -13.15
C TYR A 255 2.96 -26.11 -13.07
N LEU A 256 1.75 -26.46 -12.61
CA LEU A 256 1.21 -27.79 -12.88
C LEU A 256 1.14 -28.01 -14.40
N PRO A 257 1.42 -29.23 -14.89
CA PRO A 257 1.49 -29.51 -16.32
C PRO A 257 0.09 -29.79 -16.91
N SER A 258 -0.81 -28.83 -16.66
CA SER A 258 -2.17 -28.62 -17.16
C SER A 258 -2.19 -27.32 -18.01
N PRO A 259 -3.31 -26.95 -18.65
CA PRO A 259 -3.48 -25.59 -19.15
C PRO A 259 -3.31 -24.52 -18.05
N LEU A 260 -2.93 -23.32 -18.46
CA LEU A 260 -2.87 -22.13 -17.61
C LEU A 260 -4.28 -21.50 -17.57
N ALA A 261 -4.84 -21.35 -16.36
CA ALA A 261 -6.23 -20.96 -16.13
C ALA A 261 -6.43 -20.45 -14.70
N GLY A 262 -7.51 -19.70 -14.46
CA GLY A 262 -7.73 -18.93 -13.23
C GLY A 262 -7.01 -17.57 -13.26
N VAL A 263 -7.35 -16.72 -12.29
CA VAL A 263 -6.85 -15.34 -12.15
C VAL A 263 -6.39 -15.15 -10.70
N TRP A 264 -5.20 -14.57 -10.50
CA TRP A 264 -4.69 -14.28 -9.16
C TRP A 264 -5.17 -12.89 -8.69
N ASN A 265 -5.52 -12.77 -7.40
CA ASN A 265 -6.06 -11.55 -6.80
C ASN A 265 -7.30 -10.97 -7.53
N GLU A 266 -8.40 -11.73 -7.59
CA GLU A 266 -9.69 -11.21 -8.11
C GLU A 266 -10.20 -9.99 -7.31
N GLU A 267 -9.84 -9.88 -6.03
CA GLU A 267 -10.27 -8.78 -5.17
C GLU A 267 -9.76 -7.42 -5.66
N ALA A 268 -8.58 -7.35 -6.29
CA ALA A 268 -8.11 -6.16 -6.99
C ALA A 268 -9.08 -5.72 -8.09
N LEU A 269 -9.54 -6.64 -8.94
CA LEU A 269 -10.44 -6.37 -10.07
C LEU A 269 -11.81 -5.91 -9.58
N LYS A 270 -12.28 -6.43 -8.45
CA LYS A 270 -13.53 -6.01 -7.78
C LYS A 270 -13.42 -4.63 -7.14
N ALA A 271 -12.25 -4.27 -6.62
CA ALA A 271 -12.04 -3.04 -5.86
C ALA A 271 -11.63 -1.83 -6.72
N SER A 272 -11.07 -2.04 -7.92
CA SER A 272 -10.52 -0.97 -8.75
C SER A 272 -10.84 -1.15 -10.23
N SER A 273 -11.23 -0.06 -10.90
CA SER A 273 -11.29 -0.01 -12.37
C SER A 273 -9.95 0.33 -13.05
N ASP A 274 -8.87 0.44 -12.28
CA ASP A 274 -7.49 0.64 -12.74
C ASP A 274 -6.58 -0.45 -12.11
N ILE A 275 -6.01 -1.31 -12.96
CA ILE A 275 -5.36 -2.55 -12.53
C ILE A 275 -3.91 -2.63 -13.02
N ILE A 276 -2.99 -2.91 -12.09
CA ILE A 276 -1.60 -3.21 -12.42
C ILE A 276 -1.54 -4.68 -12.88
N LEU A 277 -0.94 -4.94 -14.04
CA LEU A 277 -0.79 -6.28 -14.61
C LEU A 277 0.69 -6.64 -14.74
N CYS A 278 1.20 -7.44 -13.82
CA CYS A 278 2.59 -7.87 -13.81
C CYS A 278 2.84 -9.11 -14.70
N GLU A 279 4.11 -9.34 -15.06
CA GLU A 279 4.51 -10.54 -15.78
C GLU A 279 4.47 -11.80 -14.90
N SER A 280 4.86 -11.68 -13.63
CA SER A 280 4.96 -12.82 -12.70
C SER A 280 4.33 -12.55 -11.33
N LEU A 281 3.93 -13.63 -10.65
CA LEU A 281 3.39 -13.59 -9.29
C LEU A 281 4.36 -12.97 -8.27
N ILE A 282 5.69 -13.01 -8.48
CA ILE A 282 6.64 -12.37 -7.56
C ILE A 282 6.49 -10.84 -7.64
N ASP A 283 6.37 -10.33 -8.87
CA ASP A 283 6.26 -8.91 -9.19
C ASP A 283 4.92 -8.36 -8.72
N ALA A 284 3.83 -9.08 -8.98
CA ALA A 284 2.52 -8.73 -8.43
C ALA A 284 2.48 -8.76 -6.89
N MET A 285 3.10 -9.76 -6.25
CA MET A 285 3.25 -9.76 -4.79
C MET A 285 4.18 -8.63 -4.29
N THR A 286 5.12 -8.14 -5.11
CA THR A 286 5.99 -7.02 -4.75
C THR A 286 5.19 -5.72 -4.70
N PHE A 287 4.43 -5.41 -5.75
CA PHE A 287 3.46 -4.30 -5.76
C PHE A 287 2.47 -4.42 -4.59
N TRP A 288 1.90 -5.60 -4.37
CA TRP A 288 0.94 -5.84 -3.28
C TRP A 288 1.55 -5.61 -1.89
N CYS A 289 2.80 -6.05 -1.66
CA CYS A 289 3.54 -5.78 -0.41
C CYS A 289 3.91 -4.30 -0.24
N ALA A 290 4.17 -3.61 -1.34
CA ALA A 290 4.46 -2.18 -1.40
C ALA A 290 3.20 -1.27 -1.37
N GLY A 291 2.04 -1.82 -1.00
CA GLY A 291 0.78 -1.07 -0.81
C GLY A 291 -0.15 -1.04 -2.03
N PHE A 292 0.34 -1.34 -3.23
CA PHE A 292 -0.46 -1.33 -4.47
C PHE A 292 -1.32 -2.60 -4.57
N ARG A 293 -2.44 -2.61 -3.83
CA ARG A 293 -3.36 -3.77 -3.76
C ARG A 293 -4.10 -4.08 -5.07
N ASN A 294 -4.25 -3.09 -5.96
CA ASN A 294 -4.94 -3.16 -7.24
C ASN A 294 -4.13 -3.90 -8.33
N VAL A 295 -3.45 -4.99 -7.98
CA VAL A 295 -2.50 -5.70 -8.84
C VAL A 295 -2.90 -7.15 -9.10
N THR A 296 -2.75 -7.58 -10.35
CA THR A 296 -2.84 -8.97 -10.81
C THR A 296 -1.63 -9.32 -11.69
N THR A 297 -1.60 -10.52 -12.27
CA THR A 297 -0.45 -11.02 -13.02
C THR A 297 -0.86 -11.98 -14.13
N ALA A 298 -0.11 -11.94 -15.22
CA ALA A 298 -0.10 -12.99 -16.22
C ALA A 298 0.76 -14.19 -15.77
N TYR A 299 0.89 -15.19 -16.65
CA TYR A 299 1.74 -16.38 -16.44
C TYR A 299 3.11 -16.29 -17.16
N GLY A 300 3.75 -15.12 -17.16
CA GLY A 300 4.88 -14.76 -18.02
C GLY A 300 4.46 -13.88 -19.21
N ALA A 301 5.40 -13.34 -19.99
CA ALA A 301 5.14 -12.38 -21.07
C ALA A 301 4.11 -12.87 -22.11
N ASN A 302 4.10 -14.17 -22.40
CA ASN A 302 3.15 -14.83 -23.30
C ASN A 302 2.06 -15.60 -22.54
N GLY A 303 1.76 -15.18 -21.30
CA GLY A 303 0.93 -15.88 -20.32
C GLY A 303 -0.35 -15.15 -19.94
N PHE A 304 -0.74 -14.09 -20.66
CA PHE A 304 -2.09 -13.53 -20.59
C PHE A 304 -3.09 -14.52 -21.22
N THR A 305 -4.33 -14.55 -20.75
CA THR A 305 -5.31 -15.57 -21.15
C THR A 305 -6.73 -15.01 -21.20
N ALA A 306 -7.62 -15.73 -21.90
CA ALA A 306 -9.05 -15.40 -21.93
C ALA A 306 -9.69 -15.34 -20.53
N ASP A 307 -9.22 -16.14 -19.56
CA ASP A 307 -9.71 -16.08 -18.17
C ASP A 307 -9.41 -14.70 -17.53
N HIS A 308 -8.25 -14.09 -17.83
CA HIS A 308 -7.91 -12.74 -17.37
C HIS A 308 -8.75 -11.67 -18.07
N LEU A 309 -8.81 -11.70 -19.41
CA LEU A 309 -9.55 -10.71 -20.20
C LEU A 309 -11.04 -10.70 -19.83
N ALA A 310 -11.65 -11.88 -19.68
CA ALA A 310 -13.04 -12.02 -19.24
C ALA A 310 -13.27 -11.49 -17.81
N ALA A 311 -12.31 -11.68 -16.89
CA ALA A 311 -12.41 -11.14 -15.53
C ALA A 311 -12.31 -9.60 -15.51
N LEU A 312 -11.37 -9.03 -16.29
CA LEU A 312 -11.20 -7.58 -16.43
C LEU A 312 -12.47 -6.93 -17.03
N GLN A 313 -13.04 -7.53 -18.08
CA GLN A 313 -14.29 -7.09 -18.69
C GLN A 313 -15.48 -7.22 -17.73
N TYR A 314 -15.61 -8.35 -17.02
CA TYR A 314 -16.74 -8.61 -16.12
C TYR A 314 -16.79 -7.62 -14.95
N HIS A 315 -15.65 -7.34 -14.31
CA HIS A 315 -15.57 -6.39 -13.20
C HIS A 315 -15.52 -4.91 -13.66
N GLY A 316 -15.62 -4.65 -14.97
CA GLY A 316 -15.71 -3.28 -15.51
C GLY A 316 -14.40 -2.49 -15.41
N VAL A 317 -13.25 -3.17 -15.50
CA VAL A 317 -11.93 -2.54 -15.50
C VAL A 317 -11.77 -1.67 -16.74
N LYS A 318 -11.40 -0.40 -16.52
CA LYS A 318 -11.28 0.64 -17.56
C LYS A 318 -9.84 0.85 -17.99
N ARG A 319 -8.88 0.64 -17.09
CA ARG A 319 -7.45 0.87 -17.32
C ARG A 319 -6.59 -0.26 -16.77
N VAL A 320 -5.55 -0.60 -17.52
CA VAL A 320 -4.54 -1.59 -17.14
C VAL A 320 -3.13 -1.02 -17.33
N GLN A 321 -2.33 -1.10 -16.28
CA GLN A 321 -0.93 -0.67 -16.24
C GLN A 321 -0.02 -1.91 -16.33
N ILE A 322 0.53 -2.16 -17.52
CA ILE A 322 1.29 -3.38 -17.85
C ILE A 322 2.73 -3.26 -17.33
N ALA A 323 2.97 -3.92 -16.20
CA ALA A 323 4.20 -3.99 -15.44
C ALA A 323 4.98 -5.29 -15.71
N TYR A 324 5.19 -5.59 -16.99
CA TYR A 324 6.07 -6.67 -17.44
C TYR A 324 7.55 -6.26 -17.39
N ASP A 325 8.45 -7.23 -17.38
CA ASP A 325 9.91 -7.04 -17.29
C ASP A 325 10.41 -6.10 -18.41
N ARG A 326 11.47 -5.32 -18.15
CA ARG A 326 12.04 -4.41 -19.15
C ARG A 326 13.07 -5.11 -20.03
N ASP A 327 12.64 -6.15 -20.73
CA ASP A 327 13.43 -6.86 -21.75
C ASP A 327 12.64 -7.06 -23.06
N GLU A 328 13.27 -7.71 -24.04
CA GLU A 328 12.71 -7.96 -25.37
C GLU A 328 11.50 -8.92 -25.35
N ALA A 329 11.37 -9.78 -24.33
CA ALA A 329 10.21 -10.65 -24.16
C ALA A 329 9.07 -9.90 -23.47
N GLY A 330 9.35 -9.20 -22.36
CA GLY A 330 8.36 -8.41 -21.61
C GLY A 330 7.75 -7.27 -22.42
N ASP A 331 8.52 -6.59 -23.27
CA ASP A 331 7.99 -5.55 -24.17
C ASP A 331 7.04 -6.14 -25.24
N ARG A 332 7.43 -7.22 -25.93
CA ARG A 332 6.53 -7.90 -26.90
C ARG A 332 5.28 -8.47 -26.24
N GLY A 333 5.41 -8.99 -25.02
CA GLY A 333 4.28 -9.46 -24.22
C GLY A 333 3.31 -8.32 -23.90
N ALA A 334 3.84 -7.16 -23.48
CA ALA A 334 3.04 -5.99 -23.20
C ALA A 334 2.34 -5.44 -24.45
N ASP A 335 3.03 -5.38 -25.60
CA ASP A 335 2.42 -4.95 -26.87
C ASP A 335 1.28 -5.88 -27.30
N SER A 336 1.44 -7.21 -27.15
CA SER A 336 0.39 -8.18 -27.45
C SER A 336 -0.82 -8.02 -26.52
N VAL A 337 -0.60 -7.80 -25.23
CA VAL A 337 -1.68 -7.63 -24.24
C VAL A 337 -2.38 -6.28 -24.41
N ALA A 338 -1.64 -5.22 -24.75
CA ALA A 338 -2.22 -3.93 -25.07
C ALA A 338 -3.17 -4.02 -26.27
N ALA A 339 -2.84 -4.80 -27.31
CA ALA A 339 -3.74 -5.03 -28.44
C ALA A 339 -5.06 -5.69 -28.01
N ASP A 340 -5.00 -6.80 -27.25
CA ASP A 340 -6.18 -7.52 -26.73
C ASP A 340 -7.08 -6.60 -25.86
N LEU A 341 -6.46 -5.76 -25.01
CA LEU A 341 -7.16 -4.83 -24.12
C LEU A 341 -7.83 -3.68 -24.90
N LEU A 342 -7.11 -3.07 -25.85
CA LEU A 342 -7.60 -1.94 -26.65
C LEU A 342 -8.72 -2.36 -27.62
N GLU A 343 -8.67 -3.57 -28.19
CA GLU A 343 -9.79 -4.14 -28.96
C GLU A 343 -11.04 -4.30 -28.09
N CYS A 344 -10.86 -4.57 -26.79
CA CYS A 344 -11.93 -4.65 -25.80
C CYS A 344 -12.35 -3.30 -25.18
N GLY A 345 -11.76 -2.18 -25.62
CA GLY A 345 -12.05 -0.83 -25.10
C GLY A 345 -11.46 -0.53 -23.72
N ILE A 346 -10.49 -1.32 -23.25
CA ILE A 346 -9.76 -1.10 -21.99
C ILE A 346 -8.46 -0.34 -22.29
N GLU A 347 -8.18 0.72 -21.54
CA GLU A 347 -6.97 1.51 -21.68
C GLU A 347 -5.71 0.71 -21.31
N ALA A 348 -4.68 0.72 -22.16
CA ALA A 348 -3.41 0.03 -21.93
C ALA A 348 -2.23 1.01 -21.79
N TRP A 349 -1.48 0.86 -20.70
CA TRP A 349 -0.37 1.74 -20.32
C TRP A 349 0.89 0.91 -19.95
N ARG A 350 2.04 1.16 -20.58
CA ARG A 350 3.31 0.45 -20.31
C ARG A 350 4.06 1.08 -19.14
N VAL A 351 4.12 0.40 -18.00
CA VAL A 351 5.08 0.71 -16.93
C VAL A 351 6.49 0.43 -17.44
N ARG A 352 7.46 1.33 -17.21
CA ARG A 352 8.82 1.24 -17.77
C ARG A 352 9.89 1.28 -16.69
N PHE A 353 10.23 0.11 -16.16
CA PHE A 353 11.42 -0.06 -15.30
C PHE A 353 12.73 0.25 -16.07
N PRO A 354 13.87 0.44 -15.37
CA PRO A 354 15.18 0.50 -16.01
C PRO A 354 15.49 -0.76 -16.84
N PRO A 355 16.23 -0.67 -17.96
CA PRO A 355 16.50 -1.80 -18.85
C PRO A 355 17.09 -3.02 -18.12
N GLY A 356 16.51 -4.20 -18.34
CA GLY A 356 16.96 -5.46 -17.76
C GLY A 356 16.53 -5.73 -16.32
N LEU A 357 15.60 -4.94 -15.75
CA LEU A 357 15.00 -5.21 -14.44
C LEU A 357 13.56 -5.74 -14.55
N ASP A 358 13.22 -6.69 -13.66
CA ASP A 358 11.85 -7.04 -13.26
C ASP A 358 11.37 -6.07 -12.15
N ALA A 359 10.08 -6.10 -11.81
CA ALA A 359 9.55 -5.19 -10.78
C ALA A 359 10.15 -5.51 -9.40
N ASN A 360 10.40 -6.80 -9.12
CA ASN A 360 10.98 -7.24 -7.86
C ASN A 360 12.43 -6.75 -7.66
N ALA A 361 13.31 -6.83 -8.66
CA ALA A 361 14.67 -6.30 -8.57
C ALA A 361 14.68 -4.77 -8.59
N TYR A 362 13.78 -4.11 -9.34
CA TYR A 362 13.66 -2.66 -9.28
C TYR A 362 13.27 -2.17 -7.87
N ALA A 363 12.31 -2.83 -7.23
CA ALA A 363 11.94 -2.59 -5.84
C ALA A 363 13.09 -2.88 -4.85
N LEU A 364 13.76 -4.04 -4.96
CA LEU A 364 14.86 -4.44 -4.08
C LEU A 364 16.12 -3.57 -4.21
N ASN A 365 16.35 -2.99 -5.40
CA ASN A 365 17.44 -2.05 -5.64
C ASN A 365 17.10 -0.61 -5.17
N SER A 366 15.87 -0.36 -4.72
CA SER A 366 15.43 0.94 -4.21
C SER A 366 15.50 1.03 -2.69
N GLY A 367 15.75 2.23 -2.16
CA GLY A 367 15.63 2.49 -0.71
C GLY A 367 14.19 2.59 -0.20
N SER A 368 13.20 2.65 -1.10
CA SER A 368 11.77 2.69 -0.80
C SER A 368 10.99 2.02 -1.94
N PRO A 369 10.62 0.73 -1.80
CA PRO A 369 9.86 -0.01 -2.81
C PRO A 369 8.55 0.67 -3.21
N GLU A 370 7.83 1.24 -2.24
CA GLU A 370 6.58 1.98 -2.45
C GLU A 370 6.79 3.18 -3.37
N SER A 371 7.76 4.05 -3.03
CA SER A 371 8.03 5.27 -3.78
C SER A 371 8.58 4.98 -5.18
N ALA A 372 9.43 3.97 -5.33
CA ALA A 372 9.98 3.57 -6.63
C ALA A 372 8.91 2.98 -7.55
N LEU A 373 8.09 2.05 -7.05
CA LEU A 373 7.02 1.44 -7.84
C LEU A 373 5.91 2.46 -8.17
N GLY A 374 5.56 3.36 -7.24
CA GLY A 374 4.63 4.47 -7.48
C GLY A 374 5.08 5.37 -8.63
N LEU A 375 6.35 5.83 -8.60
CA LEU A 375 6.92 6.66 -9.66
C LEU A 375 6.93 5.95 -11.03
N ALA A 376 7.13 4.63 -11.06
CA ALA A 376 7.08 3.85 -12.30
C ALA A 376 5.66 3.70 -12.88
N LEU A 377 4.63 3.69 -12.02
CA LEU A 377 3.21 3.71 -12.41
C LEU A 377 2.81 5.09 -12.94
N GLU A 378 3.19 6.18 -12.24
CA GLU A 378 2.96 7.56 -12.68
C GLU A 378 3.61 7.87 -14.04
N GLN A 379 4.75 7.24 -14.33
CA GLN A 379 5.47 7.37 -15.61
C GLN A 379 5.08 6.31 -16.65
N ALA A 380 3.97 5.59 -16.47
CA ALA A 380 3.49 4.62 -17.46
C ALA A 380 3.14 5.32 -18.79
N ALA A 381 3.54 4.71 -19.90
CA ALA A 381 3.36 5.28 -21.24
C ALA A 381 2.14 4.68 -21.96
N TRP A 382 1.24 5.53 -22.47
CA TRP A 382 0.09 5.12 -23.29
C TRP A 382 0.51 4.22 -24.47
N MET A 383 -0.28 3.16 -24.72
CA MET A 383 0.02 2.15 -25.76
C MET A 383 -0.95 2.15 -26.95
N GLY A 384 -2.01 2.97 -26.92
CA GLY A 384 -3.01 3.02 -27.98
C GLY A 384 -2.73 4.02 -29.10
N ASN A 385 -3.58 4.01 -30.13
CA ASN A 385 -3.43 4.87 -31.30
C ASN A 385 -3.83 6.32 -31.04
N GLY A 386 -3.00 7.27 -31.47
CA GLY A 386 -3.22 8.71 -31.31
C GLY A 386 -2.81 9.25 -29.94
N SER A 387 -3.02 10.54 -29.71
CA SER A 387 -3.01 11.11 -28.35
C SER A 387 -4.13 10.45 -27.55
N GLY A 388 -3.77 9.78 -26.44
CA GLY A 388 -4.67 8.90 -25.69
C GLY A 388 -5.92 9.58 -25.11
N PRO A 389 -6.87 8.77 -24.57
CA PRO A 389 -8.07 9.30 -23.92
C PRO A 389 -7.67 10.35 -22.89
N GLY A 390 -8.31 11.51 -22.98
CA GLY A 390 -7.71 12.80 -22.62
C GLY A 390 -7.21 12.88 -21.17
N VAL A 391 -5.93 12.58 -20.97
CA VAL A 391 -5.25 12.78 -19.68
C VAL A 391 -5.35 14.26 -19.31
N VAL A 392 -5.82 14.54 -18.10
CA VAL A 392 -5.80 15.88 -17.52
C VAL A 392 -4.39 16.21 -17.01
N PHE A 393 -3.38 16.01 -17.86
CA PHE A 393 -2.02 16.53 -17.76
C PHE A 393 -1.40 16.57 -19.17
N ARG A 394 -1.08 17.78 -19.62
CA ARG A 394 -0.35 18.10 -20.86
C ARG A 394 1.17 17.98 -20.60
N ALA A 395 2.05 17.69 -21.58
CA ALA A 395 1.86 17.38 -23.00
C ALA A 395 3.09 16.64 -23.58
N ASP A 396 2.96 16.14 -24.81
CA ASP A 396 3.92 15.31 -25.54
C ASP A 396 5.27 15.93 -25.97
N ALA A 397 6.16 14.99 -26.34
CA ALA A 397 7.34 15.08 -27.20
C ALA A 397 8.65 15.62 -26.58
N GLY A 398 9.81 15.04 -26.91
CA GLY A 398 10.08 13.90 -27.80
C GLY A 398 11.56 13.88 -28.21
N VAL A 399 12.21 12.72 -28.15
CA VAL A 399 13.69 12.64 -28.11
C VAL A 399 14.33 12.52 -29.49
N ASN A 400 15.33 13.38 -29.75
CA ASN A 400 16.49 13.24 -30.65
C ASN A 400 17.41 14.46 -30.38
N GLY A 401 18.74 14.37 -30.24
CA GLY A 401 19.63 13.22 -30.12
C GLY A 401 21.09 13.70 -30.02
N GLU A 402 21.80 13.29 -28.96
CA GLU A 402 23.25 13.39 -28.70
C GLU A 402 24.02 14.69 -29.02
N SER A 403 24.47 15.40 -27.96
CA SER A 403 25.91 15.70 -27.74
C SER A 403 26.18 16.30 -26.36
N GLU A 404 27.12 15.71 -25.64
CA GLU A 404 27.72 16.17 -24.37
C GLU A 404 29.22 16.45 -24.60
N PRO A 405 29.97 17.06 -23.65
CA PRO A 405 29.55 17.97 -22.58
C PRO A 405 30.41 19.26 -22.54
N SER A 406 30.06 20.24 -21.70
CA SER A 406 31.06 21.13 -21.09
C SER A 406 30.57 21.77 -19.79
N SER A 407 31.37 21.62 -18.74
CA SER A 407 31.24 22.31 -17.46
C SER A 407 31.56 23.81 -17.56
N LEU A 408 30.96 24.66 -16.71
CA LEU A 408 31.70 25.43 -15.69
C LEU A 408 30.78 26.23 -14.75
N ALA A 409 31.32 26.65 -13.61
CA ALA A 409 30.61 27.17 -12.44
C ALA A 409 29.80 28.47 -12.66
N ALA A 410 28.69 28.60 -11.92
CA ALA A 410 27.96 29.85 -11.74
C ALA A 410 28.50 30.64 -10.51
N PRO A 411 28.94 31.90 -10.65
CA PRO A 411 29.28 32.77 -9.53
C PRO A 411 28.05 33.51 -8.94
N ALA A 412 28.27 34.24 -7.85
CA ALA A 412 27.22 34.89 -7.05
C ALA A 412 26.41 35.97 -7.82
N GLY A 413 25.18 36.20 -7.36
CA GLY A 413 24.18 37.06 -8.03
C GLY A 413 24.44 38.56 -7.95
N VAL A 414 23.75 39.29 -8.84
CA VAL A 414 23.74 40.75 -8.95
C VAL A 414 22.26 41.21 -8.90
N PRO A 415 21.90 42.33 -8.24
CA PRO A 415 20.52 42.79 -8.19
C PRO A 415 19.94 43.12 -9.57
N ALA A 416 18.75 42.62 -9.86
CA ALA A 416 18.05 42.92 -11.12
C ALA A 416 17.44 44.34 -11.12
N PRO A 417 17.44 45.05 -12.26
CA PRO A 417 16.84 46.38 -12.35
C PRO A 417 15.30 46.30 -12.35
N THR A 418 14.65 47.12 -11.54
CA THR A 418 13.19 47.32 -11.56
C THR A 418 12.72 47.90 -12.89
N VAL A 419 11.74 47.27 -13.51
CA VAL A 419 11.10 47.74 -14.76
C VAL A 419 9.78 48.42 -14.39
N ALA A 420 9.59 49.67 -14.79
CA ALA A 420 8.31 50.35 -14.62
C ALA A 420 7.29 49.90 -15.67
N GLY A 421 6.06 49.62 -15.24
CA GLY A 421 4.93 49.27 -16.09
C GLY A 421 3.62 49.58 -15.38
N GLU A 422 2.67 50.13 -16.12
CA GLU A 422 1.42 50.70 -15.60
C GLU A 422 0.28 49.68 -15.68
N LEU A 423 -0.65 49.71 -14.71
CA LEU A 423 -1.89 48.95 -14.81
C LEU A 423 -3.00 49.83 -15.40
N THR A 424 -3.76 49.29 -16.35
CA THR A 424 -5.01 49.92 -16.81
C THR A 424 -6.13 49.72 -15.80
N ALA A 425 -7.18 50.54 -15.91
CA ALA A 425 -8.45 50.32 -15.21
C ALA A 425 -9.16 49.00 -15.58
N SER A 426 -8.67 48.25 -16.58
CA SER A 426 -9.15 46.92 -16.96
C SER A 426 -8.27 45.77 -16.45
N GLY A 427 -7.25 46.04 -15.63
CA GLY A 427 -6.31 45.04 -15.09
C GLY A 427 -5.22 44.58 -16.05
N ASP A 428 -5.15 45.14 -17.26
CA ASP A 428 -4.06 44.86 -18.20
C ASP A 428 -2.78 45.58 -17.76
N LEU A 429 -1.63 44.96 -18.01
CA LEU A 429 -0.32 45.56 -17.74
C LEU A 429 0.24 46.18 -19.03
N LEU A 430 0.69 47.43 -18.97
CA LEU A 430 1.32 48.17 -20.06
C LEU A 430 2.81 48.41 -19.77
N LEU A 431 3.66 48.16 -20.77
CA LEU A 431 5.10 48.46 -20.74
C LEU A 431 5.50 49.17 -22.04
N THR A 432 6.13 50.34 -21.94
CA THR A 432 6.58 51.12 -23.10
C THR A 432 8.10 51.04 -23.24
N HIS A 433 8.58 50.56 -24.40
CA HIS A 433 9.99 50.34 -24.69
C HIS A 433 10.35 50.91 -26.09
N GLY A 434 10.96 52.09 -26.09
CA GLY A 434 11.18 52.85 -27.34
C GLY A 434 9.84 53.22 -27.98
N PRO A 435 9.65 53.03 -29.30
CA PRO A 435 8.37 53.29 -29.96
C PRO A 435 7.34 52.17 -29.76
N ARG A 436 7.66 51.09 -29.03
CA ARG A 436 6.76 49.94 -28.84
C ARG A 436 6.06 49.95 -27.48
N VAL A 437 4.75 49.76 -27.52
CA VAL A 437 3.89 49.53 -26.35
C VAL A 437 3.50 48.06 -26.32
N TRP A 438 3.85 47.40 -25.21
CA TRP A 438 3.49 46.03 -24.90
C TRP A 438 2.31 46.03 -23.92
N ARG A 439 1.25 45.28 -24.24
CA ARG A 439 0.04 45.11 -23.41
C ARG A 439 -0.17 43.63 -23.08
N VAL A 440 -0.13 43.29 -21.80
CA VAL A 440 -0.30 41.92 -21.30
C VAL A 440 -1.65 41.78 -20.62
N ARG A 441 -2.41 40.74 -21.00
CA ARG A 441 -3.74 40.43 -20.44
C ARG A 441 -3.78 39.02 -19.87
N GLY A 442 -4.60 38.83 -18.84
CA GLY A 442 -4.84 37.53 -18.20
C GLY A 442 -3.77 37.06 -17.21
N TRP A 443 -2.69 37.83 -17.01
CA TRP A 443 -1.57 37.47 -16.13
C TRP A 443 -1.98 37.12 -14.68
N GLN A 444 -3.02 37.79 -14.18
CA GLN A 444 -3.63 37.57 -12.86
C GLN A 444 -4.30 36.19 -12.70
N LYS A 445 -4.48 35.41 -13.77
CA LYS A 445 -5.17 34.11 -13.77
C LYS A 445 -4.23 32.90 -13.70
N ASN A 446 -2.91 33.13 -13.66
CA ASN A 446 -1.91 32.07 -13.54
C ASN A 446 -1.72 31.73 -12.06
N THR A 447 -2.33 30.62 -11.61
CA THR A 447 -2.28 30.12 -10.22
C THR A 447 -1.21 29.06 -9.98
N VAL A 448 -0.57 28.54 -11.04
CA VAL A 448 0.47 27.50 -10.98
C VAL A 448 1.84 28.15 -11.19
N GLN A 449 2.82 27.82 -10.34
CA GLN A 449 4.12 28.51 -10.33
C GLN A 449 4.88 28.40 -11.66
N ASP A 450 4.90 27.22 -12.28
CA ASP A 450 5.65 26.94 -13.51
C ASP A 450 4.88 27.27 -14.82
N VAL A 451 3.81 28.07 -14.74
CA VAL A 451 2.96 28.44 -15.90
C VAL A 451 2.69 29.95 -15.96
N MET A 452 3.16 30.62 -17.02
CA MET A 452 2.91 32.06 -17.25
C MET A 452 2.16 32.25 -18.58
N LYS A 453 0.92 31.77 -18.64
CA LYS A 453 0.07 31.90 -19.84
C LYS A 453 -0.57 33.28 -19.89
N VAL A 454 -0.27 34.03 -20.94
CA VAL A 454 -0.72 35.41 -21.12
C VAL A 454 -1.06 35.69 -22.58
N ASN A 455 -2.05 36.57 -22.79
CA ASN A 455 -2.26 37.18 -24.10
C ASN A 455 -1.39 38.44 -24.18
N VAL A 456 -0.45 38.47 -25.11
CA VAL A 456 0.53 39.56 -25.25
C VAL A 456 0.34 40.24 -26.59
N GLN A 457 0.08 41.53 -26.52
CA GLN A 457 0.01 42.44 -27.65
C GLN A 457 1.26 43.32 -27.65
N VAL A 458 1.92 43.49 -28.79
CA VAL A 458 2.95 44.51 -29.03
C VAL A 458 2.51 45.38 -30.19
N ARG A 459 2.61 46.70 -30.04
CA ARG A 459 2.33 47.70 -31.07
C ARG A 459 3.50 48.66 -31.20
N ASP A 460 3.97 48.91 -32.41
CA ASP A 460 4.91 50.00 -32.68
C ASP A 460 4.12 51.26 -33.08
N GLU A 461 4.26 52.33 -32.30
CA GLU A 461 3.49 53.56 -32.50
C GLU A 461 4.08 54.45 -33.60
N SER A 462 5.29 54.15 -34.09
CA SER A 462 5.91 54.88 -35.20
C SER A 462 5.48 54.36 -36.57
N THR A 463 5.12 53.07 -36.68
CA THR A 463 4.64 52.44 -37.92
C THR A 463 3.15 52.08 -37.89
N GLY A 464 2.54 52.03 -36.70
CA GLY A 464 1.17 51.56 -36.50
C GLY A 464 1.01 50.02 -36.54
N ALA A 465 2.09 49.27 -36.81
CA ALA A 465 2.07 47.82 -36.85
C ALA A 465 1.82 47.22 -35.46
N LEU A 466 1.09 46.11 -35.41
CA LEU A 466 0.79 45.39 -34.16
C LEU A 466 0.76 43.88 -34.37
N TYR A 467 1.18 43.14 -33.35
CA TYR A 467 1.10 41.69 -33.28
C TYR A 467 0.47 41.28 -31.95
N VAL A 468 -0.37 40.24 -31.96
CA VAL A 468 -1.07 39.73 -30.76
C VAL A 468 -1.16 38.21 -30.84
N ASP A 469 -0.72 37.53 -29.78
CA ASP A 469 -0.91 36.08 -29.63
C ASP A 469 -0.97 35.69 -28.14
N SER A 470 -1.34 34.45 -27.85
CA SER A 470 -1.42 33.89 -26.50
C SER A 470 -0.30 32.88 -26.30
N LEU A 471 0.69 33.22 -25.47
CA LEU A 471 1.84 32.37 -25.19
C LEU A 471 2.00 32.08 -23.69
N ASP A 472 2.59 30.94 -23.41
CA ASP A 472 3.23 30.63 -22.15
C ASP A 472 4.63 31.26 -22.13
N LEU A 473 4.83 32.30 -21.33
CA LEU A 473 6.11 33.00 -21.25
C LEU A 473 7.21 32.17 -20.59
N TYR A 474 6.94 31.05 -19.92
CA TYR A 474 7.98 30.11 -19.49
C TYR A 474 8.40 29.15 -20.63
N SER A 475 7.54 28.90 -21.61
CA SER A 475 7.86 28.03 -22.75
C SER A 475 8.82 28.70 -23.75
N SER A 476 10.10 28.29 -23.73
CA SER A 476 11.13 28.80 -24.66
C SER A 476 10.73 28.67 -26.14
N ARG A 477 10.05 27.59 -26.52
CA ARG A 477 9.55 27.36 -27.87
C ARG A 477 8.47 28.37 -28.29
N GLN A 478 7.55 28.71 -27.37
CA GLN A 478 6.50 29.70 -27.64
C GLN A 478 7.06 31.12 -27.65
N ARG A 479 7.98 31.45 -26.72
CA ARG A 479 8.73 32.72 -26.78
C ARG A 479 9.44 32.92 -28.13
N GLN A 480 10.10 31.88 -28.65
CA GLN A 480 10.78 31.95 -29.96
C GLN A 480 9.78 32.15 -31.11
N GLY A 481 8.65 31.43 -31.12
CA GLY A 481 7.59 31.61 -32.11
C GLY A 481 7.04 33.04 -32.12
N TYR A 482 6.64 33.55 -30.95
CA TYR A 482 6.14 34.91 -30.78
C TYR A 482 7.16 35.96 -31.23
N VAL A 483 8.41 35.85 -30.79
CA VAL A 483 9.49 36.78 -31.17
C VAL A 483 9.70 36.79 -32.69
N SER A 484 9.67 35.63 -33.35
CA SER A 484 9.86 35.51 -34.80
C SER A 484 8.68 36.14 -35.58
N ALA A 485 7.45 35.87 -35.17
CA ALA A 485 6.26 36.40 -35.82
C ALA A 485 6.10 37.92 -35.58
N ALA A 486 6.21 38.37 -34.34
CA ALA A 486 6.15 39.80 -34.00
C ALA A 486 7.26 40.61 -34.70
N ALA A 487 8.49 40.09 -34.79
CA ALA A 487 9.57 40.79 -35.49
C ALA A 487 9.29 40.98 -36.98
N ALA A 488 8.69 39.97 -37.64
CA ALA A 488 8.27 40.07 -39.03
C ALA A 488 7.10 41.07 -39.21
N GLU A 489 6.06 40.98 -38.38
CA GLU A 489 4.88 41.86 -38.43
C GLU A 489 5.21 43.34 -38.17
N LEU A 490 6.14 43.59 -37.24
CA LEU A 490 6.59 44.93 -36.86
C LEU A 490 7.73 45.46 -37.76
N GLY A 491 8.23 44.66 -38.71
CA GLY A 491 9.32 45.04 -39.62
C GLY A 491 10.65 45.34 -38.92
N CYS A 492 11.00 44.60 -37.86
CA CYS A 492 12.11 44.93 -36.97
C CYS A 492 13.02 43.75 -36.60
N GLU A 493 14.17 44.06 -36.02
CA GLU A 493 15.17 43.10 -35.54
C GLU A 493 14.60 42.15 -34.47
N ALA A 494 14.61 40.84 -34.74
CA ALA A 494 14.16 39.83 -33.77
C ALA A 494 14.97 39.84 -32.47
N SER A 495 16.23 40.31 -32.51
CA SER A 495 17.05 40.55 -31.31
C SER A 495 16.44 41.59 -30.36
N VAL A 496 15.74 42.60 -30.89
CA VAL A 496 15.08 43.67 -30.13
C VAL A 496 13.82 43.14 -29.45
N ILE A 497 12.93 42.47 -30.21
CA ILE A 497 11.71 41.87 -29.66
C ILE A 497 12.02 40.79 -28.62
N LYS A 498 13.09 39.99 -28.81
CA LYS A 498 13.58 39.02 -27.81
C LYS A 498 13.95 39.69 -26.49
N ARG A 499 14.65 40.83 -26.54
CA ARG A 499 15.08 41.60 -25.36
C ARG A 499 13.91 42.29 -24.65
N GLU A 500 12.94 42.80 -25.40
CA GLU A 500 11.74 43.43 -24.83
C GLU A 500 10.82 42.37 -24.18
N CYS A 501 10.57 41.24 -24.86
CA CYS A 501 9.83 40.10 -24.32
C CYS A 501 10.43 39.56 -23.00
N GLY A 502 11.76 39.52 -22.88
CA GLY A 502 12.44 39.13 -21.63
C GLY A 502 12.19 40.08 -20.45
N ARG A 503 11.95 41.38 -20.70
CA ARG A 503 11.57 42.35 -19.67
C ARG A 503 10.11 42.25 -19.27
N VAL A 504 9.24 41.88 -20.22
CA VAL A 504 7.83 41.58 -19.96
C VAL A 504 7.72 40.39 -19.00
N LEU A 505 8.48 39.31 -19.21
CA LEU A 505 8.54 38.18 -18.28
C LEU A 505 8.99 38.62 -16.86
N LEU A 506 10.13 39.32 -16.75
CA LEU A 506 10.67 39.78 -15.46
C LEU A 506 9.66 40.63 -14.66
N MET A 507 8.90 41.48 -15.33
CA MET A 507 7.88 42.31 -14.70
C MET A 507 6.66 41.49 -14.23
N LEU A 508 6.31 40.42 -14.93
CA LEU A 508 5.20 39.53 -14.56
C LEU A 508 5.57 38.62 -13.38
N GLU A 509 6.82 38.16 -13.32
CA GLU A 509 7.40 37.48 -12.15
C GLU A 509 7.31 38.39 -10.91
N GLN A 510 7.86 39.62 -10.99
CA GLN A 510 7.79 40.62 -9.91
C GLN A 510 6.36 40.95 -9.47
N LYS A 511 5.39 40.96 -10.39
CA LYS A 511 3.98 41.21 -10.08
C LYS A 511 3.26 39.98 -9.50
N GLN A 512 3.64 38.76 -9.86
CA GLN A 512 3.15 37.56 -9.20
C GLN A 512 3.72 37.40 -7.79
N ASP A 513 5.02 37.61 -7.59
CA ASP A 513 5.65 37.47 -6.27
C ASP A 513 5.04 38.47 -5.27
N ALA A 514 4.76 39.70 -5.70
CA ALA A 514 4.04 40.68 -4.89
C ALA A 514 2.59 40.27 -4.58
N LEU A 515 1.89 39.62 -5.53
CA LEU A 515 0.55 39.06 -5.27
C LEU A 515 0.61 37.90 -4.28
N ARG A 516 1.58 36.98 -4.41
CA ARG A 516 1.77 35.85 -3.48
C ARG A 516 2.09 36.35 -2.07
N GLN A 517 3.00 37.31 -1.92
CA GLN A 517 3.27 37.96 -0.63
C GLN A 517 2.04 38.63 0.00
N SER A 518 1.12 39.17 -0.80
CA SER A 518 -0.16 39.71 -0.30
C SER A 518 -1.19 38.62 0.03
N ALA A 519 -1.15 37.45 -0.64
CA ALA A 519 -2.03 36.32 -0.39
C ALA A 519 -1.58 35.51 0.84
N GLU A 520 -0.27 35.28 1.01
CA GLU A 520 0.34 34.67 2.21
C GLU A 520 0.05 35.51 3.47
N GLN A 521 -0.11 36.82 3.33
CA GLN A 521 -0.58 37.72 4.40
C GLN A 521 -2.10 37.71 4.59
N ALA A 522 -2.88 37.26 3.61
CA ALA A 522 -4.34 37.14 3.69
C ALA A 522 -4.80 35.78 4.27
N ASP A 523 -4.17 34.68 3.87
CA ASP A 523 -4.49 33.33 4.37
C ASP A 523 -4.18 33.17 5.88
N ASN A 524 -3.19 33.93 6.39
CA ASN A 524 -2.95 34.06 7.84
C ASN A 524 -4.02 34.88 8.59
N VAL A 525 -4.97 35.50 7.89
CA VAL A 525 -6.03 36.36 8.44
C VAL A 525 -7.42 35.95 7.92
N ALA A 526 -7.58 34.67 7.54
CA ALA A 526 -8.89 34.04 7.32
C ALA A 526 -9.64 33.76 8.64
N SER A 527 -9.49 34.63 9.64
CA SER A 527 -10.18 34.52 10.93
C SER A 527 -11.68 34.74 10.74
N VAL A 528 -12.48 33.73 11.07
CA VAL A 528 -13.95 33.87 11.16
C VAL A 528 -14.27 34.99 12.15
N THR A 529 -14.81 36.11 11.67
CA THR A 529 -15.17 37.25 12.51
C THR A 529 -16.40 36.90 13.33
N VAL A 530 -16.16 36.43 14.56
CA VAL A 530 -17.16 36.23 15.61
C VAL A 530 -17.88 37.56 15.86
N SER A 531 -19.21 37.54 16.00
CA SER A 531 -19.95 38.77 16.32
C SER A 531 -19.72 39.17 17.78
N ALA A 532 -19.88 40.45 18.12
CA ALA A 532 -19.71 40.90 19.51
C ALA A 532 -20.70 40.24 20.49
N GLU A 533 -21.86 39.79 20.00
CA GLU A 533 -22.85 39.03 20.78
C GLU A 533 -22.42 37.56 20.95
N ASP A 534 -21.93 36.93 19.89
CA ASP A 534 -21.35 35.57 19.93
C ASP A 534 -20.09 35.51 20.82
N GLU A 535 -19.23 36.53 20.77
CA GLU A 535 -18.01 36.64 21.58
C GLU A 535 -18.34 36.80 23.06
N ALA A 536 -19.32 37.64 23.40
CA ALA A 536 -19.79 37.80 24.77
C ALA A 536 -20.36 36.48 25.34
N ALA A 537 -21.21 35.78 24.59
CA ALA A 537 -21.78 34.49 25.02
C ALA A 537 -20.69 33.40 25.15
N ALA A 538 -19.73 33.37 24.23
CA ALA A 538 -18.59 32.45 24.28
C ALA A 538 -17.68 32.73 25.49
N LEU A 539 -17.48 34.00 25.85
CA LEU A 539 -16.71 34.40 27.04
C LEU A 539 -17.48 34.10 28.33
N GLU A 540 -18.81 34.26 28.35
CA GLU A 540 -19.69 33.84 29.47
C GLU A 540 -19.60 32.34 29.72
N LEU A 541 -19.54 31.52 28.67
CA LEU A 541 -19.23 30.08 28.81
C LEU A 541 -17.85 29.88 29.43
N LEU A 542 -16.79 30.46 28.86
CA LEU A 542 -15.41 30.24 29.31
C LEU A 542 -15.10 30.78 30.73
N THR A 543 -15.90 31.72 31.24
CA THR A 543 -15.78 32.27 32.60
C THR A 543 -16.70 31.58 33.63
N SER A 544 -17.53 30.63 33.20
CA SER A 544 -18.43 29.84 34.05
C SER A 544 -17.64 28.96 35.04
N PRO A 545 -17.87 29.01 36.37
CA PRO A 545 -17.13 28.18 37.34
C PRO A 545 -17.38 26.68 37.10
N ASP A 546 -18.60 26.30 36.73
CA ASP A 546 -18.98 24.91 36.44
C ASP A 546 -18.76 24.51 34.96
N LEU A 547 -17.81 25.14 34.26
CA LEU A 547 -17.55 24.98 32.82
C LEU A 547 -17.47 23.51 32.38
N ALA A 548 -16.75 22.66 33.13
CA ALA A 548 -16.59 21.25 32.79
C ALA A 548 -17.90 20.44 32.86
N ALA A 549 -18.79 20.76 33.80
CA ALA A 549 -20.11 20.13 33.91
C ALA A 549 -21.05 20.65 32.80
N ARG A 550 -21.07 21.97 32.58
CA ARG A 550 -21.86 22.62 31.53
C ARG A 550 -21.52 22.08 30.13
N ILE A 551 -20.24 21.85 29.81
CA ILE A 551 -19.81 21.20 28.55
C ILE A 551 -20.41 19.79 28.41
N VAL A 552 -20.52 19.01 29.49
CA VAL A 552 -21.12 17.67 29.46
C VAL A 552 -22.62 17.76 29.22
N ASP A 553 -23.32 18.68 29.87
CA ASP A 553 -24.76 18.89 29.71
C ASP A 553 -25.10 19.42 28.29
N ASP A 554 -24.31 20.37 27.77
CA ASP A 554 -24.46 20.91 26.41
C ASP A 554 -24.17 19.83 25.34
N LEU A 555 -23.18 18.96 25.56
CA LEU A 555 -22.92 17.77 24.71
C LEU A 555 -24.05 16.72 24.79
N ALA A 556 -24.66 16.54 25.97
CA ALA A 556 -25.79 15.65 26.15
C ALA A 556 -27.05 16.18 25.45
N ALA A 557 -27.33 17.49 25.53
CA ALA A 557 -28.39 18.17 24.79
C ALA A 557 -28.18 18.08 23.26
N CYS A 558 -26.93 18.15 22.81
CA CYS A 558 -26.54 17.86 21.42
C CYS A 558 -26.72 16.39 21.00
N GLY A 559 -27.06 15.48 21.92
CA GLY A 559 -27.65 14.18 21.62
C GLY A 559 -26.80 12.95 21.93
N VAL A 560 -25.79 13.04 22.80
CA VAL A 560 -25.04 11.87 23.29
C VAL A 560 -25.31 11.65 24.78
N VAL A 561 -26.17 10.69 25.09
CA VAL A 561 -26.55 10.34 26.47
C VAL A 561 -25.52 9.39 27.09
N GLY A 562 -25.25 9.51 28.40
CA GLY A 562 -24.58 8.46 29.19
C GLY A 562 -23.08 8.22 28.95
N GLU A 563 -22.41 9.12 28.21
CA GLU A 563 -20.97 9.05 27.88
C GLU A 563 -20.15 10.20 28.50
N SER A 564 -20.59 10.79 29.61
CA SER A 564 -20.04 12.04 30.18
C SER A 564 -18.51 12.09 30.28
N THR A 565 -17.87 11.06 30.87
CA THR A 565 -16.40 10.94 30.97
C THR A 565 -15.72 10.92 29.59
N ASN A 566 -16.26 10.13 28.66
CA ASN A 566 -15.73 9.97 27.31
C ASN A 566 -15.88 11.27 26.48
N LEU A 567 -17.04 11.94 26.61
CA LEU A 567 -17.34 13.23 25.99
C LEU A 567 -16.40 14.33 26.49
N LEU A 568 -16.27 14.49 27.81
CA LEU A 568 -15.40 15.51 28.40
C LEU A 568 -13.92 15.24 28.10
N THR A 569 -13.47 13.99 28.17
CA THR A 569 -12.10 13.62 27.80
C THR A 569 -11.82 13.88 26.31
N GLY A 570 -12.78 13.58 25.43
CA GLY A 570 -12.70 13.91 24.01
C GLY A 570 -12.61 15.42 23.76
N TYR A 571 -13.44 16.22 24.45
CA TYR A 571 -13.46 17.68 24.35
C TYR A 571 -12.15 18.32 24.87
N LEU A 572 -11.62 17.83 25.99
CA LEU A 572 -10.34 18.26 26.54
C LEU A 572 -9.17 17.88 25.63
N ALA A 573 -9.17 16.67 25.07
CA ALA A 573 -8.19 16.26 24.09
C ALA A 573 -8.27 17.13 22.81
N ALA A 574 -9.47 17.42 22.31
CA ALA A 574 -9.67 18.34 21.18
C ALA A 574 -9.19 19.76 21.49
N THR A 575 -9.38 20.24 22.72
CA THR A 575 -8.85 21.52 23.22
C THR A 575 -7.31 21.53 23.28
N SER A 576 -6.69 20.39 23.61
CA SER A 576 -5.23 20.25 23.72
C SER A 576 -4.45 20.50 22.41
N ARG A 577 -5.12 20.63 21.25
CA ARG A 577 -4.50 21.09 19.98
C ARG A 577 -3.77 22.43 20.12
N LYS A 578 -4.18 23.27 21.08
CA LYS A 578 -3.58 24.58 21.41
C LYS A 578 -2.33 24.48 22.32
N LEU A 579 -1.96 23.28 22.79
CA LEU A 579 -0.70 23.02 23.52
C LEU A 579 0.44 22.62 22.56
N ASP A 580 1.69 22.72 23.03
CA ASP A 580 2.90 22.27 22.32
C ASP A 580 2.91 20.76 22.02
N LYS A 581 2.20 19.98 22.85
CA LYS A 581 2.11 18.52 22.77
C LYS A 581 0.66 18.09 23.04
N PRO A 582 -0.19 18.01 22.00
CA PRO A 582 -1.57 17.59 22.15
C PRO A 582 -1.72 16.13 22.61
N LEU A 583 -2.87 15.82 23.20
CA LEU A 583 -3.33 14.46 23.40
C LEU A 583 -3.75 13.83 22.06
N ALA A 584 -3.62 12.50 21.98
CA ALA A 584 -4.26 11.69 20.95
C ALA A 584 -5.31 10.79 21.59
N VAL A 585 -6.42 10.57 20.88
CA VAL A 585 -7.56 9.77 21.33
C VAL A 585 -7.80 8.63 20.33
N LEU A 586 -8.00 7.42 20.86
CA LEU A 586 -8.48 6.26 20.12
C LEU A 586 -9.80 5.78 20.75
N ILE A 587 -10.89 5.81 20.00
CA ILE A 587 -12.20 5.34 20.44
C ILE A 587 -12.39 3.89 19.96
N GLN A 588 -12.48 2.95 20.89
CA GLN A 588 -12.58 1.50 20.64
C GLN A 588 -13.89 0.94 21.20
N SER A 589 -14.59 0.13 20.41
CA SER A 589 -15.76 -0.67 20.83
C SER A 589 -16.16 -1.67 19.73
N SER A 590 -17.23 -2.43 19.89
CA SER A 590 -17.81 -3.27 18.83
C SER A 590 -18.46 -2.45 17.69
N SER A 591 -18.81 -3.09 16.58
CA SER A 591 -19.49 -2.41 15.47
C SER A 591 -20.90 -1.93 15.87
N ALA A 592 -21.36 -0.84 15.27
CA ALA A 592 -22.61 -0.13 15.59
C ALA A 592 -22.75 0.44 17.02
N ALA A 593 -21.79 0.22 17.94
CA ALA A 593 -21.82 0.73 19.31
C ALA A 593 -21.57 2.26 19.48
N GLY A 594 -21.81 3.10 18.46
CA GLY A 594 -21.83 4.56 18.60
C GLY A 594 -20.49 5.32 18.51
N LYS A 595 -19.39 4.71 18.03
CA LYS A 595 -18.08 5.38 17.89
C LYS A 595 -18.12 6.69 17.11
N SER A 596 -18.68 6.65 15.90
CA SER A 596 -18.81 7.83 15.04
C SER A 596 -19.63 8.90 15.75
N SER A 597 -20.75 8.54 16.37
CA SER A 597 -21.59 9.45 17.16
C SER A 597 -20.82 10.19 18.28
N LEU A 598 -19.91 9.51 18.98
CA LEU A 598 -19.05 10.12 20.00
C LEU A 598 -18.00 11.07 19.38
N MET A 599 -17.35 10.62 18.29
CA MET A 599 -16.39 11.43 17.54
C MET A 599 -17.04 12.69 16.95
N ASP A 600 -18.13 12.53 16.19
CA ASP A 600 -18.84 13.59 15.49
C ASP A 600 -19.48 14.60 16.46
N ALA A 601 -19.90 14.17 17.65
CA ALA A 601 -20.37 15.07 18.71
C ALA A 601 -19.26 15.97 19.25
N VAL A 602 -18.08 15.40 19.55
CA VAL A 602 -16.92 16.18 20.01
C VAL A 602 -16.39 17.09 18.90
N LEU A 603 -16.22 16.57 17.68
CA LEU A 603 -15.77 17.34 16.52
C LEU A 603 -16.76 18.44 16.13
N GLY A 604 -18.06 18.24 16.33
CA GLY A 604 -19.10 19.24 16.06
C GLY A 604 -18.91 20.52 16.86
N MET A 605 -18.48 20.38 18.12
CA MET A 605 -18.20 21.51 19.02
C MET A 605 -16.87 22.23 18.73
N MET A 606 -16.10 21.78 17.73
CA MET A 606 -14.79 22.35 17.36
C MET A 606 -14.90 23.19 16.08
N PRO A 607 -14.11 24.27 15.92
CA PRO A 607 -14.18 25.15 14.75
C PRO A 607 -13.92 24.37 13.46
N GLU A 608 -14.67 24.66 12.41
CA GLU A 608 -14.59 23.92 11.13
C GLU A 608 -13.24 24.15 10.43
N GLU A 609 -12.67 25.33 10.60
CA GLU A 609 -11.34 25.72 10.13
C GLU A 609 -10.18 25.08 10.92
N GLU A 610 -10.45 24.54 12.12
CA GLU A 610 -9.47 23.88 12.99
C GLU A 610 -9.62 22.35 13.05
N ARG A 611 -10.52 21.75 12.24
CA ARG A 611 -10.74 20.29 12.16
C ARG A 611 -10.61 19.78 10.72
N ILE A 612 -10.02 18.61 10.55
CA ILE A 612 -9.92 17.91 9.26
C ILE A 612 -10.33 16.45 9.51
N GLN A 613 -11.39 16.00 8.83
CA GLN A 613 -11.98 14.68 9.02
C GLN A 613 -11.93 13.86 7.73
N TYR A 614 -11.42 12.63 7.82
CA TYR A 614 -11.33 11.68 6.72
C TYR A 614 -11.96 10.34 7.11
N SER A 615 -12.68 9.69 6.19
CA SER A 615 -13.14 8.31 6.40
C SER A 615 -11.95 7.35 6.43
N ALA A 616 -11.09 7.45 5.41
CA ALA A 616 -9.81 6.75 5.31
C ALA A 616 -8.76 7.63 4.61
N MET A 617 -7.48 7.32 4.81
CA MET A 617 -6.34 7.98 4.15
C MET A 617 -5.18 6.99 3.99
N THR A 618 -4.29 7.25 3.03
CA THR A 618 -3.01 6.54 2.94
C THR A 618 -1.93 7.24 3.78
N GLY A 619 -0.93 6.50 4.26
CA GLY A 619 0.23 7.09 4.94
C GLY A 619 1.03 8.06 4.07
N GLN A 620 1.03 7.89 2.73
CA GLN A 620 1.70 8.81 1.81
C GLN A 620 0.97 10.16 1.71
N SER A 621 -0.36 10.16 1.64
CA SER A 621 -1.18 11.39 1.57
C SER A 621 -0.86 12.38 2.70
N LEU A 622 -0.54 11.87 3.90
CA LEU A 622 -0.18 12.70 5.05
C LEU A 622 1.07 13.57 4.84
N TYR A 623 2.04 13.13 4.04
CA TYR A 623 3.26 13.92 3.78
C TYR A 623 3.05 15.02 2.74
N TYR A 624 2.13 14.80 1.79
CA TYR A 624 1.79 15.76 0.74
C TYR A 624 0.77 16.82 1.19
N LEU A 625 0.24 16.73 2.42
CA LEU A 625 -0.53 17.80 3.08
C LEU A 625 0.31 19.05 3.42
N GLY A 626 1.57 19.17 2.98
CA GLY A 626 2.43 20.34 3.24
C GLY A 626 1.87 21.68 2.77
N GLU A 627 0.97 21.67 1.78
CA GLU A 627 0.22 22.87 1.34
C GLU A 627 -0.89 23.30 2.33
N THR A 628 -1.28 22.43 3.25
CA THR A 628 -2.34 22.66 4.26
C THR A 628 -1.76 22.54 5.67
N SER A 629 -1.48 23.66 6.34
CA SER A 629 -0.96 23.64 7.71
C SER A 629 -1.86 22.82 8.66
N LEU A 630 -1.27 21.83 9.33
CA LEU A 630 -1.90 21.03 10.39
C LEU A 630 -1.68 21.61 11.80
N GLN A 631 -0.94 22.72 11.91
CA GLN A 631 -0.61 23.35 13.19
C GLN A 631 -1.88 23.78 13.93
N HIS A 632 -1.99 23.38 15.20
CA HIS A 632 -3.12 23.60 16.08
C HIS A 632 -4.48 23.06 15.58
N LYS A 633 -4.47 22.09 14.66
CA LYS A 633 -5.69 21.43 14.16
C LYS A 633 -5.96 20.06 14.81
N ILE A 634 -7.16 19.56 14.58
CA ILE A 634 -7.59 18.19 14.87
C ILE A 634 -7.60 17.39 13.56
N LEU A 635 -6.91 16.26 13.53
CA LEU A 635 -6.99 15.28 12.46
C LEU A 635 -7.84 14.08 12.93
N ALA A 636 -9.00 13.90 12.31
CA ALA A 636 -9.93 12.84 12.62
C ALA A 636 -9.96 11.74 11.54
N ILE A 637 -9.89 10.47 11.94
CA ILE A 637 -9.87 9.32 11.03
C ILE A 637 -10.91 8.29 11.49
N ALA A 638 -11.91 8.06 10.63
CA ALA A 638 -13.13 7.35 11.04
C ALA A 638 -13.05 5.81 10.97
N GLU A 639 -12.21 5.24 10.10
CA GLU A 639 -12.25 3.80 9.80
C GLU A 639 -10.91 3.06 10.03
N GLU A 640 -11.06 1.78 10.39
CA GLU A 640 -9.97 0.87 10.79
C GLU A 640 -8.84 0.78 9.75
N GLU A 641 -9.20 0.71 8.46
CA GLU A 641 -8.24 0.61 7.36
C GLU A 641 -7.39 1.88 7.20
N GLY A 642 -8.01 3.07 7.38
CA GLY A 642 -7.29 4.35 7.35
C GLY A 642 -6.28 4.48 8.48
N VAL A 643 -6.60 3.96 9.68
CA VAL A 643 -5.66 3.93 10.81
C VAL A 643 -4.48 2.99 10.52
N ARG A 644 -4.72 1.79 9.94
CA ARG A 644 -3.65 0.85 9.56
C ARG A 644 -2.72 1.46 8.51
N GLN A 645 -3.26 1.98 7.41
CA GLN A 645 -2.48 2.51 6.29
C GLN A 645 -1.69 3.78 6.64
N ALA A 646 -2.13 4.54 7.64
CA ALA A 646 -1.48 5.77 8.09
C ALA A 646 -0.58 5.59 9.35
N ALA A 647 -0.60 4.43 10.01
CA ALA A 647 -0.07 4.24 11.36
C ALA A 647 1.37 4.76 11.57
N TYR A 648 2.28 4.55 10.62
CA TYR A 648 3.66 5.00 10.74
C TYR A 648 3.80 6.55 10.70
N ALA A 649 3.09 7.21 9.79
CA ALA A 649 3.06 8.67 9.72
C ALA A 649 2.38 9.27 10.96
N LEU A 650 1.29 8.67 11.44
CA LEU A 650 0.63 9.11 12.67
C LEU A 650 1.54 8.98 13.91
N LYS A 651 2.33 7.91 14.01
CA LYS A 651 3.33 7.72 15.08
C LYS A 651 4.38 8.83 15.10
N LEU A 652 4.98 9.15 13.94
CA LEU A 652 6.00 10.19 13.80
C LEU A 652 5.44 11.59 14.09
N LEU A 653 4.30 11.93 13.49
CA LEU A 653 3.62 13.21 13.69
C LEU A 653 3.28 13.47 15.17
N GLN A 654 3.04 12.41 15.93
CA GLN A 654 2.78 12.46 17.37
C GLN A 654 4.05 12.49 18.24
N SER A 655 5.13 11.77 17.88
CA SER A 655 6.36 11.75 18.70
C SER A 655 7.28 12.95 18.45
N ASP A 656 7.38 13.37 17.19
CA ASP A 656 8.41 14.30 16.72
C ASP A 656 7.81 15.70 16.44
N GLY A 657 6.48 15.80 16.31
CA GLY A 657 5.75 17.05 16.06
C GLY A 657 5.85 17.56 14.62
N GLU A 658 6.58 16.87 13.75
CA GLU A 658 6.70 17.16 12.33
C GLU A 658 6.76 15.86 11.52
N LEU A 659 6.27 15.91 10.28
CA LEU A 659 6.55 14.92 9.25
C LEU A 659 7.47 15.53 8.21
N LYS A 660 8.45 14.73 7.78
CA LYS A 660 9.36 15.04 6.67
C LYS A 660 9.46 13.82 5.77
N ILE A 661 9.31 14.02 4.47
CA ILE A 661 9.74 13.04 3.47
C ILE A 661 10.60 13.73 2.41
N ALA A 662 11.77 13.12 2.17
CA ALA A 662 12.65 13.47 1.07
C ALA A 662 12.15 12.72 -0.18
N SER A 663 11.26 13.33 -0.97
CA SER A 663 10.66 12.72 -2.16
C SER A 663 11.33 13.26 -3.43
N THR A 664 11.66 12.38 -4.37
CA THR A 664 12.49 12.72 -5.53
C THR A 664 11.65 13.35 -6.63
N GLY A 665 11.37 14.65 -6.50
CA GLY A 665 10.77 15.44 -7.56
C GLY A 665 11.68 15.54 -8.79
N LYS A 666 11.07 15.79 -9.96
CA LYS A 666 11.82 16.17 -11.16
C LYS A 666 11.93 17.69 -11.18
N ASN A 667 13.12 18.24 -11.38
CA ASN A 667 13.28 19.66 -11.66
C ASN A 667 12.76 19.93 -13.07
N GLU A 668 11.72 20.73 -13.20
CA GLU A 668 11.02 20.97 -14.47
C GLU A 668 11.89 21.74 -15.48
N GLN A 669 12.96 22.41 -15.02
CA GLN A 669 13.87 23.19 -15.86
C GLN A 669 15.11 22.41 -16.31
N SER A 670 15.66 21.52 -15.48
CA SER A 670 16.84 20.69 -15.84
C SER A 670 16.51 19.24 -16.21
N GLY A 671 15.31 18.76 -15.89
CA GLY A 671 14.92 17.35 -16.00
C GLY A 671 15.59 16.43 -14.97
N GLU A 672 16.43 16.97 -14.09
CA GLU A 672 17.22 16.26 -13.09
C GLU A 672 16.35 15.81 -11.89
N LEU A 673 16.77 14.72 -11.25
CA LEU A 673 16.13 14.21 -10.05
C LEU A 673 16.56 15.05 -8.84
N VAL A 674 15.69 15.95 -8.39
CA VAL A 674 15.94 16.86 -7.26
C VAL A 674 15.01 16.47 -6.11
N THR A 675 15.63 15.97 -5.03
CA THR A 675 14.95 15.69 -3.77
C THR A 675 14.25 16.95 -3.25
N ARG A 676 12.91 16.95 -3.27
CA ARG A 676 12.07 17.94 -2.61
C ARG A 676 11.73 17.41 -1.21
N GLU A 677 12.06 18.19 -0.17
CA GLU A 677 11.64 17.87 1.21
C GLU A 677 10.22 18.38 1.41
N TYR A 678 9.26 17.46 1.46
CA TYR A 678 7.89 17.77 1.85
C TYR A 678 7.81 17.72 3.37
N LYS A 679 7.47 18.86 3.99
CA LYS A 679 7.41 19.02 5.44
C LYS A 679 6.01 19.42 5.89
N VAL A 680 5.44 18.65 6.82
CA VAL A 680 4.20 19.00 7.52
C VAL A 680 4.54 19.25 8.99
N GLN A 681 3.97 20.29 9.59
CA GLN A 681 4.24 20.65 10.99
C GLN A 681 2.96 20.54 11.83
N GLY A 682 3.11 19.92 13.00
CA GLY A 682 2.22 20.09 14.14
C GLY A 682 2.64 21.31 14.99
N PRO A 683 2.12 21.43 16.23
CA PRO A 683 1.35 20.42 16.96
C PRO A 683 -0.01 20.12 16.32
N VAL A 684 -0.46 18.87 16.39
CA VAL A 684 -1.76 18.41 15.88
C VAL A 684 -2.37 17.41 16.85
N MET A 685 -3.69 17.49 17.04
CA MET A 685 -4.46 16.56 17.84
C MET A 685 -4.95 15.41 16.95
N LEU A 686 -4.79 14.15 17.39
CA LEU A 686 -5.26 12.98 16.63
C LEU A 686 -6.52 12.39 17.28
N MET A 687 -7.60 12.21 16.52
CA MET A 687 -8.81 11.51 16.95
C MET A 687 -9.12 10.35 16.02
N LEU A 688 -8.99 9.12 16.52
CA LEU A 688 -9.07 7.90 15.72
C LEU A 688 -10.23 7.02 16.24
N THR A 689 -10.99 6.38 15.37
CA THR A 689 -12.02 5.39 15.75
C THR A 689 -11.70 4.00 15.19
N THR A 690 -11.89 2.94 15.97
CA THR A 690 -11.57 1.55 15.55
C THR A 690 -12.58 0.50 16.00
N THR A 691 -12.84 -0.46 15.11
CA THR A 691 -13.64 -1.68 15.38
C THR A 691 -12.79 -2.86 15.85
N ALA A 692 -11.47 -2.85 15.62
CA ALA A 692 -10.61 -3.95 15.98
C ALA A 692 -10.35 -4.02 17.49
N SER A 693 -10.37 -5.23 18.04
CA SER A 693 -9.80 -5.53 19.35
C SER A 693 -8.27 -5.65 19.33
N ASP A 694 -7.70 -5.76 18.13
CA ASP A 694 -6.28 -5.94 17.86
C ASP A 694 -5.81 -4.74 17.03
N VAL A 695 -5.05 -3.85 17.67
CA VAL A 695 -4.59 -2.56 17.13
C VAL A 695 -3.12 -2.46 17.47
N ASP A 696 -2.33 -1.84 16.59
CA ASP A 696 -0.90 -1.58 16.80
C ASP A 696 -0.63 -1.11 18.25
N GLU A 697 0.06 -1.96 19.02
CA GLU A 697 0.28 -1.76 20.45
C GLU A 697 1.09 -0.48 20.71
N GLU A 698 1.96 -0.11 19.77
CA GLU A 698 2.74 1.11 19.83
C GLU A 698 1.87 2.38 19.75
N LEU A 699 0.80 2.36 18.95
CA LEU A 699 -0.20 3.42 18.79
C LEU A 699 -1.17 3.43 19.98
N LEU A 700 -1.66 2.27 20.43
CA LEU A 700 -2.42 2.13 21.69
C LEU A 700 -1.66 2.74 22.87
N ASN A 701 -0.38 2.41 23.00
CA ASN A 701 0.49 2.94 24.05
C ASN A 701 0.76 4.46 23.92
N ARG A 702 0.42 5.13 22.81
CA ARG A 702 0.52 6.58 22.63
C ARG A 702 -0.82 7.33 22.78
N CYS A 703 -1.97 6.69 22.56
CA CYS A 703 -3.29 7.34 22.69
C CYS A 703 -3.88 7.23 24.10
N LEU A 704 -4.87 8.08 24.41
CA LEU A 704 -5.92 7.79 25.39
C LEU A 704 -6.96 6.88 24.73
N VAL A 705 -7.31 5.76 25.36
CA VAL A 705 -8.27 4.80 24.78
C VAL A 705 -9.64 4.98 25.42
N LEU A 706 -10.57 5.56 24.67
CA LEU A 706 -11.96 5.72 25.09
C LEU A 706 -12.76 4.47 24.71
N THR A 707 -13.53 3.93 25.65
CA THR A 707 -14.35 2.73 25.46
C THR A 707 -15.81 3.06 25.68
N VAL A 708 -16.62 2.88 24.62
CA VAL A 708 -18.05 3.26 24.59
C VAL A 708 -18.89 2.29 25.43
N ASN A 709 -19.96 2.79 26.06
CA ASN A 709 -20.77 2.02 27.00
C ASN A 709 -21.77 1.09 26.28
N GLU A 710 -21.45 -0.19 26.17
CA GLU A 710 -22.30 -1.22 25.54
C GLU A 710 -23.40 -1.80 26.48
N SER A 711 -23.76 -1.09 27.57
CA SER A 711 -24.77 -1.59 28.51
C SER A 711 -26.21 -1.54 27.97
N ARG A 712 -27.08 -2.36 28.54
CA ARG A 712 -28.50 -2.43 28.18
C ARG A 712 -29.22 -1.14 28.58
N GLU A 713 -28.82 -0.57 29.71
CA GLU A 713 -29.33 0.64 30.31
C GLU A 713 -29.01 1.85 29.41
N GLN A 714 -27.76 1.94 28.94
CA GLN A 714 -27.32 2.92 27.94
C GLN A 714 -28.07 2.74 26.60
N THR A 715 -28.22 1.49 26.13
CA THR A 715 -29.00 1.18 24.92
C THR A 715 -30.46 1.62 25.05
N GLN A 716 -31.07 1.46 26.23
CA GLN A 716 -32.43 1.93 26.50
C GLN A 716 -32.51 3.46 26.54
N ALA A 717 -31.51 4.14 27.09
CA ALA A 717 -31.41 5.60 27.12
C ALA A 717 -31.29 6.18 25.69
N ILE A 718 -30.40 5.62 24.86
CA ILE A 718 -30.25 5.97 23.44
C ILE A 718 -31.58 5.78 22.70
N HIS A 719 -32.24 4.62 22.85
CA HIS A 719 -33.55 4.40 22.23
C HIS A 719 -34.65 5.35 22.75
N ALA A 720 -34.59 5.80 23.99
CA ALA A 720 -35.53 6.79 24.54
C ALA A 720 -35.29 8.18 23.95
N MET A 721 -34.04 8.61 23.86
CA MET A 721 -33.64 9.89 23.26
C MET A 721 -33.94 9.92 21.75
N GLN A 722 -33.67 8.84 21.01
CA GLN A 722 -34.06 8.69 19.60
C GLN A 722 -35.57 8.82 19.39
N ARG A 723 -36.40 8.22 20.27
CA ARG A 723 -37.87 8.42 20.24
C ARG A 723 -38.27 9.85 20.57
N HIS A 724 -37.60 10.50 21.52
CA HIS A 724 -37.88 11.90 21.87
C HIS A 724 -37.58 12.85 20.71
N GLY A 725 -36.49 12.60 19.95
CA GLY A 725 -36.14 13.33 18.73
C GLY A 725 -37.19 13.27 17.62
N GLN A 726 -38.10 12.28 17.63
CA GLN A 726 -39.23 12.18 16.70
C GLN A 726 -40.49 12.93 17.18
N THR A 727 -40.40 13.68 18.29
CA THR A 727 -41.51 14.50 18.81
C THR A 727 -41.32 15.98 18.47
N LEU A 728 -42.40 16.78 18.57
CA LEU A 728 -42.32 18.23 18.40
C LEU A 728 -41.34 18.89 19.39
N ALA A 729 -41.21 18.36 20.61
CA ALA A 729 -40.22 18.84 21.59
C ALA A 729 -38.79 18.58 21.12
N GLY A 730 -38.49 17.36 20.65
CA GLY A 730 -37.19 17.01 20.07
C GLY A 730 -36.85 17.80 18.80
N LEU A 731 -37.86 18.14 17.98
CA LEU A 731 -37.66 19.03 16.83
C LEU A 731 -37.31 20.46 17.26
N LEU A 732 -37.92 20.99 18.31
CA LEU A 732 -37.52 22.30 18.87
C LEU A 732 -36.09 22.25 19.46
N GLN A 733 -35.75 21.16 20.18
CA GLN A 733 -34.40 20.90 20.70
C GLN A 733 -33.33 20.82 19.60
N SER A 734 -33.70 20.48 18.35
CA SER A 734 -32.76 20.52 17.22
C SER A 734 -32.26 21.93 16.86
N SER A 735 -33.01 22.98 17.22
CA SER A 735 -32.56 24.38 17.08
C SER A 735 -31.60 24.80 18.20
N GLU A 736 -31.86 24.33 19.43
CA GLU A 736 -30.98 24.50 20.59
C GLU A 736 -29.61 23.85 20.35
N LYS A 737 -29.58 22.65 19.74
CA LYS A 737 -28.34 22.01 19.27
C LYS A 737 -27.49 22.91 18.35
N GLN A 738 -28.11 23.63 17.41
CA GLN A 738 -27.37 24.52 16.50
C GLN A 738 -26.76 25.71 17.25
N TYR A 739 -27.50 26.27 18.22
CA TYR A 739 -27.01 27.33 19.10
C TYR A 739 -25.83 26.84 19.95
N LEU A 740 -25.96 25.71 20.65
CA LEU A 740 -24.89 25.14 21.49
C LEU A 740 -23.64 24.80 20.69
N THR A 741 -23.79 24.20 19.50
CA THR A 741 -22.67 23.97 18.57
C THR A 741 -21.95 25.27 18.20
N ARG A 742 -22.68 26.34 17.82
CA ARG A 742 -22.05 27.64 17.54
C ARG A 742 -21.35 28.23 18.77
N LEU A 743 -21.98 28.15 19.94
CA LEU A 743 -21.44 28.65 21.21
C LEU A 743 -20.08 28.00 21.54
N HIS A 744 -19.99 26.67 21.50
CA HIS A 744 -18.72 25.98 21.76
C HIS A 744 -17.67 26.24 20.68
N GLN A 745 -18.05 26.29 19.41
CA GLN A 745 -17.10 26.64 18.35
C GLN A 745 -16.51 28.04 18.56
N ASN A 746 -17.33 29.02 18.93
CA ASN A 746 -16.88 30.39 19.21
C ASN A 746 -16.01 30.45 20.47
N ALA A 747 -16.37 29.74 21.55
CA ALA A 747 -15.49 29.60 22.71
C ALA A 747 -14.13 28.96 22.34
N GLN A 748 -14.14 27.93 21.50
CA GLN A 748 -12.92 27.27 21.00
C GLN A 748 -12.06 28.14 20.07
N ARG A 749 -12.65 29.17 19.42
CA ARG A 749 -11.92 30.21 18.68
C ARG A 749 -11.23 31.21 19.61
N LEU A 750 -11.84 31.54 20.76
CA LEU A 750 -11.27 32.48 21.75
C LEU A 750 -10.08 31.89 22.53
N LEU A 751 -9.99 30.56 22.68
CA LEU A 751 -8.89 29.93 23.42
C LEU A 751 -7.51 30.16 22.76
N ARG A 752 -6.65 30.90 23.46
CA ARG A 752 -5.28 31.22 23.03
C ARG A 752 -4.30 30.08 23.38
N PRO A 753 -3.26 29.83 22.56
CA PRO A 753 -2.21 28.86 22.87
C PRO A 753 -1.22 29.41 23.91
N LEU A 754 -1.61 29.37 25.19
CA LEU A 754 -0.77 29.77 26.33
C LEU A 754 0.07 28.61 26.86
N LYS A 755 1.24 28.90 27.46
CA LYS A 755 2.01 27.90 28.20
C LYS A 755 1.32 27.58 29.52
N VAL A 756 1.39 26.32 29.95
CA VAL A 756 0.77 25.87 31.21
C VAL A 756 1.84 25.30 32.14
N VAL A 757 2.01 25.94 33.30
CA VAL A 757 2.95 25.53 34.35
C VAL A 757 2.18 24.81 35.45
N ASN A 758 2.63 23.62 35.85
CA ASN A 758 2.05 22.90 36.97
C ASN A 758 2.95 23.04 38.21
N PRO A 759 2.63 23.92 39.19
CA PRO A 759 3.44 24.11 40.39
C PRO A 759 3.38 22.92 41.36
N TYR A 760 2.52 21.92 41.10
CA TYR A 760 2.41 20.69 41.88
C TYR A 760 3.14 19.50 41.22
N ALA A 761 3.76 19.69 40.04
CA ALA A 761 4.32 18.59 39.23
C ALA A 761 5.30 17.71 40.00
N ASP A 762 6.24 18.30 40.75
CA ASP A 762 7.25 17.57 41.53
C ASP A 762 6.67 16.73 42.69
N ARG A 763 5.39 16.95 43.03
CA ARG A 763 4.66 16.18 44.04
C ARG A 763 3.85 15.03 43.45
N LEU A 764 3.45 15.11 42.16
CA LEU A 764 2.52 14.17 41.55
C LEU A 764 3.15 12.79 41.33
N THR A 765 2.85 11.85 42.22
CA THR A 765 3.19 10.43 42.05
C THR A 765 2.38 9.78 40.94
N PHE A 766 2.97 8.76 40.31
CA PHE A 766 2.33 7.87 39.34
C PHE A 766 2.97 6.49 39.48
N LEU A 767 2.27 5.44 39.02
CA LEU A 767 2.83 4.07 39.04
C LEU A 767 4.16 4.02 38.27
N SER A 768 5.17 3.37 38.83
CA SER A 768 6.53 3.29 38.26
C SER A 768 7.03 1.86 38.07
N ASP A 769 6.13 0.88 38.19
CA ASP A 769 6.36 -0.56 38.13
C ASP A 769 6.57 -1.08 36.69
N LYS A 770 5.77 -0.58 35.74
CA LYS A 770 5.80 -1.00 34.32
C LYS A 770 6.40 0.08 33.44
N THR A 771 7.19 -0.32 32.43
CA THR A 771 7.83 0.61 31.46
C THR A 771 6.83 1.48 30.69
N ARG A 772 5.61 0.97 30.48
CA ARG A 772 4.47 1.66 29.85
C ARG A 772 4.07 2.96 30.56
N THR A 773 4.11 2.97 31.89
CA THR A 773 3.67 4.11 32.73
C THR A 773 4.37 5.43 32.40
N ARG A 774 5.60 5.37 31.87
CA ARG A 774 6.36 6.55 31.37
C ARG A 774 5.60 7.35 30.31
N ARG A 775 4.78 6.68 29.47
CA ARG A 775 3.91 7.34 28.49
C ARG A 775 2.61 7.79 29.13
N ASP A 776 1.99 6.96 29.97
CA ASP A 776 0.68 7.26 30.57
C ASP A 776 0.74 8.38 31.62
N HIS A 777 1.84 8.51 32.38
CA HIS A 777 2.14 9.66 33.23
C HIS A 777 2.19 10.98 32.43
N MET A 778 2.84 10.97 31.25
CA MET A 778 2.85 12.15 30.39
C MET A 778 1.46 12.50 29.85
N LYS A 779 0.63 11.50 29.49
CA LYS A 779 -0.78 11.74 29.11
C LYS A 779 -1.57 12.37 30.25
N TYR A 780 -1.37 11.91 31.49
CA TYR A 780 -1.99 12.48 32.69
C TYR A 780 -1.56 13.94 32.93
N LEU A 781 -0.26 14.25 32.83
CA LEU A 781 0.23 15.64 32.93
C LEU A 781 -0.32 16.54 31.82
N THR A 782 -0.40 16.06 30.57
CA THR A 782 -1.00 16.81 29.45
C THR A 782 -2.51 16.96 29.62
N LEU A 783 -3.21 16.01 30.24
CA LEU A 783 -4.64 16.14 30.57
C LEU A 783 -4.87 17.26 31.60
N ILE A 784 -4.06 17.34 32.65
CA ILE A 784 -4.07 18.48 33.60
C ILE A 784 -3.82 19.79 32.84
N GLN A 785 -2.84 19.83 31.93
CA GLN A 785 -2.57 21.04 31.14
C GLN A 785 -3.73 21.44 30.22
N ALA A 786 -4.43 20.47 29.61
CA ALA A 786 -5.60 20.73 28.78
C ALA A 786 -6.79 21.27 29.58
N ILE A 787 -6.98 20.79 30.82
CA ILE A 787 -8.00 21.31 31.74
C ILE A 787 -7.68 22.76 32.14
N ALA A 788 -6.45 23.06 32.56
CA ALA A 788 -6.06 24.42 32.90
C ALA A 788 -6.14 25.38 31.69
N LEU A 789 -5.80 24.92 30.47
CA LEU A 789 -5.89 25.72 29.24
C LEU A 789 -7.35 26.03 28.84
N LEU A 790 -8.28 25.12 29.08
CA LEU A 790 -9.72 25.35 28.91
C LEU A 790 -10.22 26.45 29.86
N HIS A 791 -9.76 26.42 31.12
CA HIS A 791 -10.07 27.44 32.13
C HIS A 791 -9.22 28.71 32.03
N GLN A 792 -8.51 28.99 30.92
CA GLN A 792 -7.56 30.11 30.84
C GLN A 792 -8.16 31.51 31.10
N TYR A 793 -9.48 31.67 30.91
CA TYR A 793 -10.21 32.91 31.20
C TYR A 793 -10.61 33.05 32.69
N GLN A 794 -10.32 32.05 33.51
CA GLN A 794 -10.54 31.99 34.95
C GLN A 794 -9.22 32.02 35.75
N ARG A 795 -8.07 32.08 35.05
CA ARG A 795 -6.71 32.05 35.61
C ARG A 795 -6.00 33.39 35.34
N GLU A 796 -5.06 33.77 36.20
CA GLU A 796 -4.17 34.91 35.93
C GLU A 796 -3.14 34.54 34.85
N VAL A 797 -3.05 35.34 33.79
CA VAL A 797 -2.00 35.18 32.75
C VAL A 797 -0.73 35.88 33.20
N LYS A 798 0.19 35.08 33.74
CA LYS A 798 1.48 35.52 34.27
C LYS A 798 2.50 35.68 33.14
N ARG A 799 3.49 36.56 33.35
CA ARG A 799 4.54 36.88 32.38
C ARG A 799 5.91 36.78 33.04
N VAL A 800 6.80 35.99 32.46
CA VAL A 800 8.22 35.90 32.87
C VAL A 800 9.13 36.29 31.71
N THR A 801 10.20 37.03 32.00
CA THR A 801 11.23 37.37 31.00
C THR A 801 12.47 36.53 31.23
N HIS A 802 12.87 35.71 30.25
CA HIS A 802 14.10 34.91 30.29
C HIS A 802 14.92 35.17 29.03
N ARG A 803 16.20 35.53 29.18
CA ARG A 803 17.13 35.84 28.08
C ARG A 803 16.59 36.85 27.04
N GLY A 804 15.74 37.78 27.47
CA GLY A 804 15.11 38.79 26.60
C GLY A 804 13.83 38.33 25.87
N GLN A 805 13.42 37.07 26.01
CA GLN A 805 12.11 36.59 25.56
C GLN A 805 11.09 36.71 26.70
N VAL A 806 9.89 37.21 26.39
CA VAL A 806 8.75 37.21 27.31
C VAL A 806 7.91 35.96 27.05
N ILE A 807 7.61 35.20 28.11
CA ILE A 807 6.78 34.01 28.07
C ILE A 807 5.51 34.29 28.86
N GLU A 808 4.35 34.23 28.18
CA GLU A 808 3.04 34.21 28.84
C GLU A 808 2.71 32.78 29.28
N TYR A 809 2.22 32.62 30.52
CA TYR A 809 1.81 31.32 31.04
C TYR A 809 0.65 31.45 32.05
N ILE A 810 -0.08 30.35 32.23
CA ILE A 810 -1.05 30.17 33.32
C ILE A 810 -0.56 29.04 34.24
N GLU A 811 -1.04 29.05 35.48
CA GLU A 811 -0.74 28.01 36.48
C GLU A 811 -1.92 27.06 36.66
N VAL A 812 -1.61 25.78 36.86
CA VAL A 812 -2.56 24.72 37.21
C VAL A 812 -3.06 24.91 38.64
N GLU A 813 -4.37 24.76 38.85
CA GLU A 813 -5.00 24.71 40.16
C GLU A 813 -5.23 23.26 40.66
N LYS A 814 -5.47 23.11 41.96
CA LYS A 814 -5.84 21.81 42.57
C LYS A 814 -7.14 21.22 41.99
N SER A 815 -8.06 22.08 41.56
CA SER A 815 -9.31 21.75 40.86
C SER A 815 -9.04 21.04 39.53
N ASP A 816 -8.08 21.54 38.74
CA ASP A 816 -7.67 20.93 37.47
C ASP A 816 -7.10 19.52 37.69
N ILE A 817 -6.34 19.31 38.78
CA ILE A 817 -5.78 18.01 39.18
C ILE A 817 -6.87 17.06 39.67
N ALA A 818 -7.84 17.54 40.45
CA ALA A 818 -8.97 16.72 40.92
C ALA A 818 -9.79 16.16 39.73
N LEU A 819 -10.10 17.01 38.75
CA LEU A 819 -10.79 16.60 37.53
C LEU A 819 -9.94 15.64 36.68
N ALA A 820 -8.63 15.90 36.55
CA ALA A 820 -7.72 14.99 35.86
C ALA A 820 -7.65 13.62 36.54
N ASN A 821 -7.64 13.55 37.88
CA ASN A 821 -7.68 12.30 38.63
C ASN A 821 -8.96 11.51 38.34
N GLN A 822 -10.13 12.16 38.34
CA GLN A 822 -11.42 11.51 38.04
C GLN A 822 -11.42 10.90 36.63
N LEU A 823 -11.02 11.67 35.61
CA LEU A 823 -10.98 11.20 34.22
C LEU A 823 -9.91 10.12 34.00
N ALA A 824 -8.74 10.24 34.64
CA ALA A 824 -7.64 9.28 34.51
C ALA A 824 -8.00 7.88 35.04
N HIS A 825 -8.74 7.77 36.14
CA HIS A 825 -9.16 6.47 36.68
C HIS A 825 -10.03 5.68 35.70
N GLU A 826 -10.90 6.35 34.95
CA GLU A 826 -11.76 5.69 33.97
C GLU A 826 -11.07 5.40 32.62
N VAL A 827 -10.16 6.28 32.17
CA VAL A 827 -9.54 6.21 30.84
C VAL A 827 -8.17 5.52 30.85
N LEU A 828 -7.28 5.88 31.78
CA LEU A 828 -5.95 5.25 31.93
C LEU A 828 -6.01 3.96 32.74
N GLY A 829 -6.88 3.89 33.77
CA GLY A 829 -7.06 2.67 34.57
C GLY A 829 -7.46 1.45 33.72
N ARG A 830 -8.33 1.63 32.72
CA ARG A 830 -8.73 0.56 31.77
C ARG A 830 -7.65 0.15 30.77
N THR A 831 -6.54 0.89 30.67
CA THR A 831 -5.43 0.59 29.76
C THR A 831 -4.16 0.12 30.48
N LEU A 832 -4.05 0.32 31.79
CA LEU A 832 -2.99 -0.26 32.63
C LEU A 832 -3.36 -1.67 33.16
N ASP A 833 -4.65 -2.02 33.13
CA ASP A 833 -5.18 -3.36 33.39
C ASP A 833 -4.87 -4.31 32.22
N GLU A 834 -4.09 -5.37 32.49
CA GLU A 834 -3.77 -6.41 31.51
C GLU A 834 -4.98 -7.35 31.23
N MET A 835 -6.02 -7.29 32.06
CA MET A 835 -7.23 -8.09 31.90
C MET A 835 -8.39 -7.26 31.33
N PRO A 836 -8.83 -7.49 30.07
CA PRO A 836 -9.91 -6.70 29.48
C PRO A 836 -11.19 -6.73 30.33
N PRO A 837 -11.96 -5.62 30.48
CA PRO A 837 -13.05 -5.54 31.45
C PRO A 837 -14.14 -6.62 31.36
N GLN A 838 -14.43 -7.15 30.16
CA GLN A 838 -15.33 -8.32 30.03
C GLN A 838 -14.68 -9.62 30.54
N THR A 839 -13.38 -9.82 30.33
CA THR A 839 -12.60 -10.92 30.90
C THR A 839 -12.57 -10.85 32.43
N ARG A 840 -12.37 -9.65 32.99
CA ARG A 840 -12.41 -9.40 34.45
C ARG A 840 -13.79 -9.66 35.06
N LYS A 841 -14.86 -9.17 34.41
CA LYS A 841 -16.25 -9.50 34.80
C LYS A 841 -16.52 -11.00 34.77
N LEU A 842 -16.01 -11.72 33.77
CA LEU A 842 -16.12 -13.18 33.69
C LEU A 842 -15.35 -13.87 34.84
N LEU A 843 -14.14 -13.43 35.17
CA LEU A 843 -13.35 -14.02 36.27
C LEU A 843 -14.02 -13.83 37.64
N VAL A 844 -14.48 -12.61 37.94
CA VAL A 844 -15.19 -12.30 39.19
C VAL A 844 -16.49 -13.12 39.29
N TRP A 845 -17.25 -13.23 38.19
CA TRP A 845 -18.45 -14.06 38.14
C TRP A 845 -18.13 -15.55 38.31
N LEU A 846 -17.09 -16.07 37.64
CA LEU A 846 -16.66 -17.46 37.78
C LEU A 846 -16.25 -17.79 39.21
N LYS A 847 -15.56 -16.87 39.92
CA LYS A 847 -15.23 -17.06 41.33
C LYS A 847 -16.50 -17.21 42.19
N GLY A 848 -17.47 -16.31 42.04
CA GLY A 848 -18.74 -16.39 42.77
C GLY A 848 -19.50 -17.69 42.47
N TRP A 849 -19.67 -18.01 41.19
CA TRP A 849 -20.39 -19.22 40.75
C TRP A 849 -19.69 -20.52 41.15
N VAL A 850 -18.35 -20.57 41.11
CA VAL A 850 -17.57 -21.72 41.62
C VAL A 850 -17.72 -21.85 43.14
N GLN A 851 -17.74 -20.75 43.89
CA GLN A 851 -17.94 -20.77 45.34
C GLN A 851 -19.36 -21.25 45.72
N GLU A 852 -20.40 -20.75 45.04
CA GLU A 852 -21.79 -21.23 45.19
C GLU A 852 -21.92 -22.73 44.84
N THR A 853 -21.31 -23.15 43.73
CA THR A 853 -21.32 -24.55 43.27
C THR A 853 -20.58 -25.47 44.23
N ALA A 854 -19.44 -25.03 44.78
CA ALA A 854 -18.66 -25.76 45.79
C ALA A 854 -19.46 -25.96 47.09
N GLN A 855 -20.10 -24.89 47.58
CA GLN A 855 -20.99 -24.97 48.75
C GLN A 855 -22.19 -25.92 48.50
N GLY A 856 -22.84 -25.82 47.34
CA GLY A 856 -23.96 -26.68 46.97
C GLY A 856 -23.60 -28.15 46.76
N GLN A 857 -22.32 -28.46 46.50
CA GLN A 857 -21.81 -29.83 46.32
C GLN A 857 -21.01 -30.35 47.52
N ALA A 858 -20.82 -29.54 48.57
CA ALA A 858 -20.01 -29.85 49.76
C ALA A 858 -18.55 -30.29 49.45
N VAL A 859 -17.95 -29.71 48.41
CA VAL A 859 -16.54 -29.89 47.99
C VAL A 859 -15.80 -28.56 48.03
N LYS A 860 -14.47 -28.56 47.84
CA LYS A 860 -13.71 -27.30 47.80
C LYS A 860 -13.79 -26.60 46.43
N ALA A 861 -13.56 -25.29 46.41
CA ALA A 861 -13.57 -24.49 45.18
C ALA A 861 -12.48 -24.89 44.17
N ASP A 862 -11.31 -25.32 44.64
CA ASP A 862 -10.19 -25.83 43.84
C ASP A 862 -10.43 -27.26 43.28
N GLU A 863 -11.43 -27.97 43.81
CA GLU A 863 -11.86 -29.29 43.35
C GLU A 863 -12.94 -29.20 42.25
N ILE A 864 -13.67 -28.08 42.15
CA ILE A 864 -14.72 -27.87 41.13
C ILE A 864 -14.13 -27.84 39.71
N ARG A 865 -14.75 -28.62 38.81
CA ARG A 865 -14.44 -28.62 37.37
C ARG A 865 -15.71 -28.31 36.59
N PHE A 866 -15.61 -27.38 35.65
CA PHE A 866 -16.73 -26.92 34.82
C PHE A 866 -16.36 -26.93 33.34
N THR A 867 -17.32 -27.15 32.45
CA THR A 867 -17.10 -27.03 30.99
C THR A 867 -17.56 -25.67 30.48
N ARG A 868 -17.14 -25.33 29.25
CA ARG A 868 -17.68 -24.16 28.55
C ARG A 868 -19.20 -24.17 28.40
N ARG A 869 -19.83 -25.36 28.38
CA ARG A 869 -21.29 -25.51 28.29
C ARG A 869 -21.99 -25.02 29.54
N ASP A 870 -21.41 -25.31 30.71
CA ASP A 870 -22.05 -25.06 32.02
C ASP A 870 -22.05 -23.56 32.34
N VAL A 871 -20.93 -22.90 32.04
CA VAL A 871 -20.80 -21.43 32.03
C VAL A 871 -21.77 -20.81 31.02
N ARG A 872 -21.94 -21.41 29.84
CA ARG A 872 -22.87 -20.90 28.81
C ARG A 872 -24.34 -21.00 29.24
N SER A 873 -24.73 -22.05 29.95
CA SER A 873 -26.09 -22.22 30.48
C SER A 873 -26.43 -21.35 31.68
N SER A 874 -25.42 -20.77 32.36
CA SER A 874 -25.57 -19.96 33.56
C SER A 874 -25.43 -18.46 33.29
N LEU A 875 -24.43 -18.04 32.49
CA LEU A 875 -24.24 -16.64 32.08
C LEU A 875 -25.08 -16.23 30.86
N GLY A 876 -25.52 -17.17 30.02
CA GLY A 876 -26.20 -16.86 28.74
C GLY A 876 -25.31 -16.22 27.66
N TRP A 877 -24.00 -16.11 27.89
CA TRP A 877 -23.04 -15.54 26.95
C TRP A 877 -22.88 -16.38 25.67
N GLY A 878 -22.43 -15.75 24.58
CA GLY A 878 -22.21 -16.45 23.30
C GLY A 878 -21.04 -17.43 23.35
N ASP A 879 -21.08 -18.52 22.57
CA ASP A 879 -20.00 -19.53 22.57
C ASP A 879 -18.64 -18.94 22.13
N THR A 880 -18.66 -18.07 21.12
CA THR A 880 -17.49 -17.32 20.66
C THR A 880 -16.92 -16.40 21.74
N GLN A 881 -17.79 -15.69 22.47
CA GLN A 881 -17.41 -14.79 23.56
C GLN A 881 -16.74 -15.58 24.69
N LEU A 882 -17.37 -16.66 25.16
CA LEU A 882 -16.77 -17.55 26.17
C LEU A 882 -15.49 -18.22 25.69
N LYS A 883 -15.39 -18.61 24.40
CA LYS A 883 -14.14 -19.16 23.84
C LYS A 883 -13.00 -18.15 23.89
N ILE A 884 -13.26 -16.86 23.63
CA ILE A 884 -12.25 -15.79 23.70
C ILE A 884 -11.84 -15.51 25.15
N HIS A 885 -12.80 -15.22 26.04
CA HIS A 885 -12.45 -14.80 27.40
C HIS A 885 -11.92 -15.93 28.29
N LEU A 886 -12.41 -17.17 28.13
CA LEU A 886 -11.81 -18.33 28.81
C LEU A 886 -10.46 -18.73 28.18
N GLY A 887 -10.19 -18.37 26.92
CA GLY A 887 -8.86 -18.48 26.33
C GLY A 887 -7.86 -17.55 27.03
N ARG A 888 -8.20 -16.26 27.12
CA ARG A 888 -7.40 -15.26 27.83
C ARG A 888 -7.16 -15.62 29.31
N LEU A 889 -8.17 -16.13 30.01
CA LEU A 889 -8.00 -16.56 31.41
C LEU A 889 -7.16 -17.85 31.57
N LEU A 890 -7.00 -18.68 30.53
CA LEU A 890 -6.01 -19.76 30.52
C LEU A 890 -4.60 -19.23 30.22
N GLU A 891 -4.48 -18.31 29.26
CA GLU A 891 -3.20 -17.70 28.85
C GLU A 891 -2.58 -16.85 29.97
N MET A 892 -3.41 -16.24 30.81
CA MET A 892 -3.04 -15.50 32.01
C MET A 892 -3.01 -16.36 33.30
N GLU A 893 -3.01 -17.69 33.18
CA GLU A 893 -2.92 -18.69 34.26
C GLU A 893 -3.99 -18.64 35.39
N TYR A 894 -5.02 -17.79 35.29
CA TYR A 894 -6.16 -17.77 36.23
C TYR A 894 -7.07 -19.02 36.15
N LEU A 895 -7.02 -19.77 35.05
CA LEU A 895 -7.71 -21.03 34.84
C LEU A 895 -6.73 -22.15 34.48
N LEU A 896 -7.09 -23.39 34.80
CA LEU A 896 -6.36 -24.60 34.41
C LEU A 896 -7.21 -25.48 33.49
N LEU A 897 -6.65 -25.93 32.36
CA LEU A 897 -7.33 -26.74 31.35
C LEU A 897 -7.12 -28.25 31.58
N PHE A 898 -8.22 -28.96 31.81
CA PHE A 898 -8.26 -30.42 31.93
C PHE A 898 -8.89 -31.04 30.67
N ARG A 899 -8.31 -32.15 30.18
CA ARG A 899 -8.82 -32.87 29.00
C ARG A 899 -9.47 -34.19 29.41
N ARG A 900 -10.78 -34.30 29.18
CA ARG A 900 -11.57 -35.51 29.43
C ARG A 900 -12.00 -36.14 28.10
N GLY A 901 -11.05 -36.83 27.46
CA GLY A 901 -11.24 -37.43 26.14
C GLY A 901 -11.36 -36.40 25.02
N LEU A 902 -12.59 -36.14 24.57
CA LEU A 902 -12.93 -35.12 23.56
C LEU A 902 -13.47 -33.81 24.16
N THR A 903 -13.82 -33.79 25.45
CA THR A 903 -14.29 -32.58 26.13
C THR A 903 -13.19 -31.90 26.94
N TYR A 904 -13.35 -30.59 27.11
CA TYR A 904 -12.47 -29.73 27.89
C TYR A 904 -13.21 -29.25 29.15
N GLU A 905 -12.58 -29.48 30.29
CA GLU A 905 -13.00 -29.03 31.61
C GLU A 905 -12.00 -27.97 32.10
N TYR A 906 -12.47 -27.02 32.89
CA TYR A 906 -11.72 -25.89 33.42
C TYR A 906 -11.77 -25.98 34.95
N GLY A 907 -10.66 -25.66 35.62
CA GLY A 907 -10.60 -25.38 37.05
C GLY A 907 -10.19 -23.93 37.27
N LEU A 908 -10.68 -23.31 38.35
CA LEU A 908 -10.29 -21.96 38.76
C LEU A 908 -9.01 -22.04 39.62
N LEU A 909 -7.99 -21.25 39.27
CA LEU A 909 -6.75 -21.11 40.05
C LEU A 909 -6.71 -19.82 40.88
N TRP A 910 -7.60 -18.87 40.59
CA TRP A 910 -7.64 -17.57 41.27
C TRP A 910 -8.34 -17.63 42.63
N ASP A 911 -7.65 -17.16 43.67
CA ASP A 911 -8.14 -17.06 45.04
C ASP A 911 -8.90 -15.74 45.30
N GLY A 912 -8.40 -14.60 44.80
CA GLY A 912 -9.11 -13.34 44.83
C GLY A 912 -8.36 -12.03 45.03
N ASP A 913 -7.03 -12.01 45.00
CA ASP A 913 -6.21 -10.91 45.55
C ASP A 913 -6.27 -9.56 44.78
N ASP A 914 -7.24 -9.39 43.88
CA ASP A 914 -7.48 -8.15 43.12
C ASP A 914 -8.94 -7.71 43.30
N ASN A 915 -9.15 -6.66 44.10
CA ASN A 915 -10.42 -6.30 44.75
C ASN A 915 -11.53 -5.73 43.82
N GLY A 916 -11.47 -5.99 42.52
CA GLY A 916 -12.55 -5.71 41.57
C GLY A 916 -12.79 -4.23 41.21
N GLY A 917 -12.15 -3.29 41.90
CA GLY A 917 -12.05 -1.90 41.47
C GLY A 917 -11.20 -1.76 40.20
N ALA A 918 -11.27 -0.60 39.54
CA ALA A 918 -10.23 -0.22 38.61
C ALA A 918 -8.93 -0.06 39.41
N HIS A 919 -7.83 -0.68 38.94
CA HIS A 919 -6.55 -0.61 39.63
C HIS A 919 -6.11 0.85 39.73
N LEU A 920 -6.12 1.41 40.96
CA LEU A 920 -5.88 2.84 41.13
C LEU A 920 -4.49 3.18 40.60
N CYS A 921 -4.43 4.19 39.73
CA CYS A 921 -3.17 4.88 39.51
C CYS A 921 -2.78 5.51 40.85
N GLY A 922 -1.52 5.35 41.27
CA GLY A 922 -0.98 5.91 42.53
C GLY A 922 -0.84 7.43 42.50
N LEU A 923 -1.94 8.12 42.18
CA LEU A 923 -2.12 9.57 42.15
C LEU A 923 -2.45 10.02 43.57
N LEU A 924 -1.81 11.08 44.05
CA LEU A 924 -2.13 11.66 45.36
C LEU A 924 -3.56 12.20 45.40
N GLU A 925 -4.21 11.99 46.54
CA GLU A 925 -5.42 12.72 46.90
C GLU A 925 -5.05 14.17 47.24
N VAL A 926 -5.97 15.09 46.95
CA VAL A 926 -5.67 16.54 46.89
C VAL A 926 -5.40 17.18 48.27
N GLU A 927 -5.69 16.43 49.33
CA GLU A 927 -5.58 16.86 50.74
C GLU A 927 -4.12 16.89 51.24
N ASP A 928 -3.27 15.93 50.84
CA ASP A 928 -1.84 15.87 51.22
C ASP A 928 -1.00 17.05 50.67
N ALA A 929 -1.52 17.79 49.70
CA ALA A 929 -0.80 18.87 49.02
C ALA A 929 -0.85 20.22 49.78
N THR A 930 -0.48 20.27 51.06
CA THR A 930 -0.28 21.52 51.80
C THR A 930 1.16 22.07 51.63
N PRO A 931 1.38 23.39 51.70
CA PRO A 931 2.71 23.98 51.63
C PRO A 931 3.32 24.11 53.04
N GLU A 932 3.85 23.01 53.59
CA GLU A 932 4.67 23.11 54.81
C GLU A 932 5.95 23.89 54.51
N THR A 933 6.10 25.03 55.18
CA THR A 933 7.30 25.86 55.16
C THR A 933 8.19 25.46 56.33
N GLY A 934 9.11 24.53 56.09
CA GLY A 934 10.06 24.08 57.12
C GLY A 934 11.27 23.37 56.53
N ASP A 935 12.47 23.81 56.95
CA ASP A 935 13.69 23.03 56.73
C ASP A 935 13.61 21.70 57.48
N ASN A 936 13.94 20.60 56.80
CA ASN A 936 14.41 19.38 57.46
C ASN A 936 15.43 18.67 56.56
N ALA A 937 16.69 19.07 56.72
CA ALA A 937 17.82 18.51 56.00
C ALA A 937 18.25 17.16 56.63
N ASP A 938 17.46 16.10 56.42
CA ASP A 938 17.78 14.77 56.97
C ASP A 938 17.31 13.61 56.07
N ARG A 939 18.03 13.40 54.95
CA ARG A 939 17.92 12.18 54.10
C ARG A 939 19.09 11.95 53.13
N SER A 940 20.32 11.99 53.65
CA SER A 940 21.55 11.63 52.91
C SER A 940 22.52 10.76 53.75
N GLY A 941 21.97 9.86 54.56
CA GLY A 941 22.73 8.88 55.34
C GLY A 941 23.20 7.68 54.51
N LEU A 942 24.48 7.66 54.13
CA LEU A 942 25.19 6.46 53.67
C LEU A 942 25.64 5.63 54.87
N GLU A 943 24.92 4.56 55.21
CA GLU A 943 25.45 3.52 56.12
C GLU A 943 25.35 2.12 55.52
N VAL A 944 26.41 1.33 55.70
CA VAL A 944 26.60 0.00 55.14
C VAL A 944 26.55 -1.03 56.26
N ALA A 945 25.40 -1.70 56.45
CA ALA A 945 25.31 -2.93 57.22
C ALA A 945 24.04 -3.76 56.90
N GLN A 946 24.11 -5.05 57.21
CA GLN A 946 22.97 -5.97 57.38
C GLN A 946 22.08 -6.25 56.14
N SER A 947 22.55 -7.16 55.29
CA SER A 947 21.68 -8.14 54.62
C SER A 947 22.41 -9.48 54.50
N ALA A 948 21.99 -10.44 55.32
CA ALA A 948 22.52 -11.81 55.37
C ALA A 948 21.35 -12.82 55.29
N PRO A 949 21.57 -14.04 54.79
CA PRO A 949 20.61 -14.62 53.84
C PRO A 949 19.57 -15.57 54.46
N GLY A 950 18.39 -15.63 53.84
CA GLY A 950 17.28 -16.47 54.25
C GLY A 950 16.44 -17.06 53.10
N ARG A 951 16.97 -18.08 52.41
CA ARG A 951 16.14 -19.07 51.69
C ARG A 951 16.49 -20.47 52.16
N GLY A 952 15.56 -21.12 52.84
CA GLY A 952 15.72 -22.48 53.36
C GLY A 952 15.58 -23.54 52.27
N VAL A 953 16.34 -24.63 52.40
CA VAL A 953 16.25 -25.81 51.52
C VAL A 953 15.02 -26.64 51.90
N VAL A 954 14.28 -27.11 50.89
CA VAL A 954 13.32 -28.22 51.04
C VAL A 954 13.65 -29.28 49.99
N GLY A 955 13.74 -30.54 50.41
CA GLY A 955 13.95 -31.67 49.52
C GLY A 955 13.67 -33.00 50.22
N SER A 956 12.99 -33.92 49.52
CA SER A 956 12.62 -35.23 50.07
C SER A 956 12.70 -36.33 49.01
N ARG A 957 13.75 -37.15 49.18
CA ARG A 957 14.10 -38.48 48.62
C ARG A 957 13.13 -39.25 47.71
N SER A 958 13.75 -40.04 46.83
CA SER A 958 13.18 -40.92 45.80
C SER A 958 13.24 -42.42 46.12
N VAL A 959 12.45 -43.19 45.37
CA VAL A 959 12.57 -44.63 45.02
C VAL A 959 12.23 -44.68 43.51
N GLY A 960 12.96 -45.26 42.55
CA GLY A 960 13.59 -46.58 42.41
C GLY A 960 12.96 -47.21 41.14
N GLU A 961 13.64 -47.85 40.18
CA GLU A 961 15.02 -48.37 40.11
C GLU A 961 15.70 -48.14 38.71
N LYS A 962 16.80 -48.86 38.44
CA LYS A 962 17.77 -48.75 37.32
C LYS A 962 17.82 -50.06 36.49
N PRO A 963 18.69 -50.27 35.45
CA PRO A 963 19.81 -49.47 34.89
C PRO A 963 19.46 -48.90 33.48
N ALA A 964 20.32 -48.57 32.51
CA ALA A 964 21.77 -48.71 32.21
C ALA A 964 22.18 -47.67 31.12
N SER A 965 23.44 -47.38 30.74
CA SER A 965 24.78 -47.45 31.38
C SER A 965 25.85 -46.80 30.48
N GLY A 966 26.80 -46.05 31.04
CA GLY A 966 27.97 -45.45 30.33
C GLY A 966 27.75 -43.98 29.91
N GLN A 967 28.41 -42.97 30.49
CA GLN A 967 29.85 -42.58 30.40
C GLN A 967 30.22 -42.00 29.01
N THR A 968 30.82 -40.81 28.87
CA THR A 968 31.60 -39.99 29.84
C THR A 968 31.57 -38.47 29.52
N ALA A 969 31.85 -37.65 30.55
CA ALA A 969 32.57 -36.35 30.65
C ALA A 969 33.21 -35.71 29.38
N GLN A 970 33.48 -34.38 29.24
CA GLN A 970 33.32 -33.11 30.02
C GLN A 970 33.56 -31.91 29.04
N GLY A 971 33.52 -30.60 29.35
CA GLY A 971 33.34 -29.80 30.58
C GLY A 971 33.65 -28.28 30.35
N SER A 972 33.85 -27.49 31.43
CA SER A 972 34.39 -26.11 31.52
C SER A 972 33.75 -24.93 30.75
N ASP A 973 32.83 -24.22 31.43
CA ASP A 973 32.94 -22.82 31.90
C ASP A 973 33.48 -21.68 31.00
N THR A 974 32.67 -20.61 30.88
CA THR A 974 33.10 -19.21 30.68
C THR A 974 32.10 -18.26 31.37
N GLU A 975 32.58 -17.26 32.11
CA GLU A 975 31.74 -16.21 32.75
C GLU A 975 31.72 -14.89 31.94
N PRO A 976 30.65 -14.09 32.04
CA PRO A 976 30.52 -12.81 31.32
C PRO A 976 31.09 -11.61 32.11
N VAL A 977 31.56 -10.59 31.39
CA VAL A 977 32.06 -9.32 31.98
C VAL A 977 31.05 -8.19 31.75
N GLY A 978 30.69 -7.48 32.83
CA GLY A 978 29.82 -6.29 32.81
C GLY A 978 30.55 -5.00 32.42
N VAL A 979 29.79 -3.90 32.28
CA VAL A 979 30.24 -2.63 31.66
C VAL A 979 30.17 -1.46 32.65
N THR A 980 30.84 -0.34 32.31
CA THR A 980 30.71 1.06 32.82
C THR A 980 31.67 1.51 33.94
N PRO A 981 32.01 2.82 34.06
CA PRO A 981 32.00 3.92 33.07
C PRO A 981 33.30 4.79 33.05
N ASP A 982 33.20 5.95 32.36
CA ASP A 982 33.84 7.25 32.63
C ASP A 982 35.19 7.70 31.98
N VAL A 983 35.09 8.87 31.33
CA VAL A 983 35.98 10.07 31.39
C VAL A 983 37.41 10.01 30.78
N VAL A 984 37.96 11.04 30.08
CA VAL A 984 37.44 12.13 29.21
C VAL A 984 38.63 12.82 28.47
N ILE A 985 38.39 13.65 27.44
CA ILE A 985 39.28 14.73 26.89
C ILE A 985 40.50 14.37 25.96
N ARG A 986 40.50 15.00 24.75
CA ARG A 986 41.62 15.31 23.79
C ARG A 986 42.46 14.12 23.23
N GLY A 987 43.00 14.17 22.00
CA GLY A 987 42.88 15.15 20.90
C GLY A 987 44.07 15.09 19.91
N LYS A 988 43.93 15.73 18.74
CA LYS A 988 44.88 15.89 17.59
C LYS A 988 45.03 14.72 16.59
N GLU A 989 44.84 15.07 15.30
CA GLU A 989 45.80 14.96 14.17
C GLU A 989 46.97 13.95 14.31
N LYS A 990 47.37 13.16 13.28
CA LYS A 990 47.40 13.45 11.83
C LYS A 990 47.61 12.16 10.98
N SER A 991 47.25 12.22 9.70
CA SER A 991 47.62 11.27 8.61
C SER A 991 49.12 11.44 8.19
N PRO A 992 49.71 10.75 7.18
CA PRO A 992 49.15 9.87 6.14
C PRO A 992 50.04 8.64 5.73
N ALA A 993 49.81 8.13 4.49
CA ALA A 993 50.60 7.20 3.65
C ALA A 993 50.52 5.68 4.02
N VAL A 994 50.29 4.71 3.10
CA VAL A 994 50.54 4.49 1.64
C VAL A 994 51.92 3.82 1.36
N PRO A 995 52.03 2.78 0.50
CA PRO A 995 52.94 1.63 0.75
C PRO A 995 54.01 1.38 -0.35
N LEU A 996 54.55 0.13 -0.41
CA LEU A 996 55.46 -0.49 -1.40
C LEU A 996 56.99 -0.46 -1.07
N PRO A 997 57.87 -1.29 -1.69
CA PRO A 997 57.75 -2.74 -1.91
C PRO A 997 59.08 -3.58 -1.86
N ALA A 998 58.93 -4.91 -2.05
CA ALA A 998 59.80 -5.81 -2.87
C ALA A 998 61.08 -6.48 -2.32
N SER A 999 61.47 -7.56 -3.05
CA SER A 999 62.78 -8.25 -3.12
C SER A 999 63.11 -9.31 -2.02
N LYS A 1000 63.93 -10.36 -2.26
CA LYS A 1000 64.19 -11.22 -3.46
C LYS A 1000 64.99 -12.49 -3.08
N ASN A 1001 64.83 -13.57 -3.86
CA ASN A 1001 65.78 -14.66 -4.17
C ASN A 1001 66.47 -15.52 -3.07
N GLY A 1002 66.51 -16.85 -3.28
CA GLY A 1002 67.71 -17.66 -2.95
C GLY A 1002 67.58 -19.19 -2.81
N VAL A 1003 67.92 -19.97 -3.87
CA VAL A 1003 68.75 -21.22 -3.87
C VAL A 1003 68.28 -22.43 -2.99
N ALA A 1004 68.22 -23.72 -3.39
CA ALA A 1004 68.54 -24.49 -4.62
C ALA A 1004 67.81 -25.87 -4.66
N GLU A 1005 67.87 -26.55 -5.82
CA GLU A 1005 67.85 -28.03 -6.09
C GLU A 1005 66.78 -28.97 -5.46
N GLY A 1006 66.17 -29.93 -6.19
CA GLY A 1006 66.28 -30.28 -7.62
C GLY A 1006 65.45 -31.51 -8.05
N ASN A 1007 65.39 -31.78 -9.38
CA ASN A 1007 64.70 -32.89 -10.10
C ASN A 1007 63.14 -32.97 -10.02
N ALA A 1008 62.40 -33.54 -10.98
CA ALA A 1008 62.51 -33.81 -12.44
C ALA A 1008 61.16 -34.47 -12.89
N ASP A 1009 60.65 -34.45 -14.13
CA ASP A 1009 61.09 -33.92 -15.45
C ASP A 1009 59.87 -33.72 -16.42
N ARG A 1010 60.00 -32.85 -17.44
CA ARG A 1010 59.17 -32.71 -18.70
C ARG A 1010 57.63 -32.48 -18.60
N SER A 1011 56.95 -31.83 -19.55
CA SER A 1011 57.27 -31.00 -20.75
C SER A 1011 55.98 -30.22 -21.14
N GLY A 1012 55.97 -28.92 -21.49
CA GLY A 1012 56.38 -28.32 -22.78
C GLY A 1012 55.14 -28.07 -23.69
N LEU A 1013 55.02 -27.04 -24.57
CA LEU A 1013 55.86 -25.93 -25.05
C LEU A 1013 54.97 -24.84 -25.72
N ASP A 1014 55.42 -23.56 -25.71
CA ASP A 1014 55.49 -22.51 -26.78
C ASP A 1014 54.38 -22.28 -27.86
N ALA A 1015 54.22 -21.12 -28.53
CA ALA A 1015 54.61 -19.71 -28.26
C ALA A 1015 54.03 -18.70 -29.32
N ALA A 1016 54.06 -17.40 -28.96
CA ALA A 1016 54.42 -16.21 -29.79
C ALA A 1016 53.65 -15.69 -31.05
N GLN A 1017 53.46 -14.34 -31.07
CA GLN A 1017 53.53 -13.39 -32.23
C GLN A 1017 52.39 -13.46 -33.31
N SER A 1018 52.04 -12.41 -34.09
CA SER A 1018 52.42 -10.98 -34.19
C SER A 1018 51.31 -10.12 -34.88
N ALA A 1019 51.45 -8.79 -34.92
CA ALA A 1019 50.65 -7.82 -35.73
C ALA A 1019 51.41 -7.45 -37.06
N PRO A 1020 51.07 -6.44 -37.92
CA PRO A 1020 49.96 -5.45 -37.92
C PRO A 1020 49.34 -5.04 -39.31
N GLY A 1021 48.28 -4.21 -39.30
CA GLY A 1021 48.27 -2.91 -40.06
C GLY A 1021 47.53 -2.73 -41.43
N ARG A 1022 46.74 -1.63 -41.52
CA ARG A 1022 46.25 -0.85 -42.71
C ARG A 1022 45.33 -1.53 -43.75
N GLY A 1023 44.38 -0.84 -44.43
CA GLY A 1023 43.78 0.50 -44.23
C GLY A 1023 43.24 1.18 -45.52
N VAL A 1024 42.26 2.12 -45.37
CA VAL A 1024 41.72 3.10 -46.40
C VAL A 1024 40.92 2.43 -47.57
N VAL A 1025 39.92 2.98 -48.31
CA VAL A 1025 39.52 4.35 -48.75
C VAL A 1025 38.00 4.50 -49.02
N GLY A 1026 37.40 5.66 -48.66
CA GLY A 1026 36.34 6.44 -49.41
C GLY A 1026 34.92 5.87 -49.59
N SER A 1027 33.89 6.68 -49.92
CA SER A 1027 33.75 8.16 -50.03
C SER A 1027 32.27 8.61 -50.16
N ARG A 1028 31.96 9.86 -49.73
CA ARG A 1028 31.01 10.90 -50.27
C ARG A 1028 29.79 10.51 -51.16
N SER A 1029 28.68 11.27 -51.21
CA SER A 1029 28.11 12.40 -50.43
C SER A 1029 26.69 12.73 -50.97
N GLU A 1030 25.88 13.51 -50.21
CA GLU A 1030 24.79 14.40 -50.71
C GLU A 1030 23.58 13.76 -51.48
N SER A 1031 22.38 14.35 -51.64
CA SER A 1031 21.67 15.47 -50.98
C SER A 1031 20.15 15.46 -51.36
N GLU A 1032 19.39 16.44 -50.85
CA GLU A 1032 18.08 16.94 -51.35
C GLU A 1032 16.73 16.31 -50.89
N LYS A 1033 15.71 17.18 -50.93
CA LYS A 1033 14.23 17.00 -50.79
C LYS A 1033 13.61 17.09 -52.22
N PRO A 1034 12.28 17.21 -52.51
CA PRO A 1034 11.07 17.40 -51.67
C PRO A 1034 9.76 16.67 -52.12
N ALA A 1035 8.63 16.97 -51.44
CA ALA A 1035 7.25 17.23 -51.95
C ALA A 1035 6.53 16.28 -52.97
N SER A 1036 5.19 16.27 -53.17
CA SER A 1036 3.97 16.61 -52.39
C SER A 1036 2.69 16.30 -53.22
N GLY A 1037 1.50 16.06 -52.61
CA GLY A 1037 0.17 15.92 -53.26
C GLY A 1037 -0.51 14.56 -52.97
N GLN A 1038 -1.80 14.39 -52.62
CA GLN A 1038 -3.09 14.93 -53.15
C GLN A 1038 -3.35 14.46 -54.61
N THR A 1039 -4.47 13.87 -55.05
CA THR A 1039 -5.93 13.85 -54.69
C THR A 1039 -6.62 12.50 -55.10
N ALA A 1040 -7.86 12.08 -54.74
CA ALA A 1040 -8.83 12.40 -53.66
C ALA A 1040 -10.03 11.38 -53.62
N GLN A 1041 -11.28 11.85 -53.83
CA GLN A 1041 -12.62 11.19 -53.77
C GLN A 1041 -12.84 10.02 -54.78
N GLY A 1042 -13.80 9.08 -54.69
CA GLY A 1042 -14.88 8.81 -53.69
C GLY A 1042 -16.31 8.90 -54.26
N LEU A 1043 -17.16 7.84 -54.21
CA LEU A 1043 -18.63 7.87 -54.44
C LEU A 1043 -19.37 6.55 -54.08
N THR A 1044 -20.72 6.60 -54.02
CA THR A 1044 -21.69 5.68 -53.36
C THR A 1044 -22.49 4.73 -54.29
N ALA A 1045 -23.06 3.61 -53.78
CA ALA A 1045 -24.50 3.24 -53.90
C ALA A 1045 -24.89 1.80 -53.38
N GLU A 1046 -26.16 1.63 -53.00
CA GLU A 1046 -26.94 0.39 -52.70
C GLU A 1046 -27.73 -0.12 -53.96
N PRO A 1047 -28.67 -1.14 -54.02
CA PRO A 1047 -29.50 -1.78 -52.95
C PRO A 1047 -29.97 -3.30 -53.06
N VAL A 1048 -30.56 -3.82 -51.95
CA VAL A 1048 -31.79 -4.70 -51.78
C VAL A 1048 -32.11 -5.98 -52.61
N GLY A 1049 -32.53 -7.09 -51.93
CA GLY A 1049 -33.76 -7.86 -52.31
C GLY A 1049 -33.88 -9.41 -52.16
N ALA A 1050 -34.78 -9.91 -51.26
CA ALA A 1050 -35.51 -11.24 -51.17
C ALA A 1050 -34.74 -12.60 -51.30
N GLY A 1051 -35.18 -13.81 -50.87
CA GLY A 1051 -36.37 -14.46 -50.20
C GLY A 1051 -36.30 -16.00 -50.52
N SER A 1052 -36.97 -17.04 -49.98
CA SER A 1052 -37.96 -17.44 -48.91
C SER A 1052 -37.93 -19.02 -48.86
N ASP A 1053 -38.65 -19.94 -48.16
CA ASP A 1053 -39.73 -20.10 -47.13
C ASP A 1053 -39.51 -21.55 -46.49
N ALA A 1054 -40.36 -22.46 -45.92
CA ALA A 1054 -41.81 -22.61 -45.63
C ALA A 1054 -42.15 -23.68 -44.52
N VAL A 1055 -42.99 -23.28 -43.54
CA VAL A 1055 -44.22 -23.94 -42.96
C VAL A 1055 -44.36 -25.47 -42.69
N ILE A 1056 -44.74 -25.86 -41.44
CA ILE A 1056 -45.79 -26.86 -41.05
C ILE A 1056 -46.48 -26.44 -39.69
N ARG A 1057 -47.68 -26.98 -39.37
CA ARG A 1057 -48.68 -26.61 -38.30
C ARG A 1057 -48.59 -27.46 -37.00
N GLY A 1058 -49.25 -27.19 -35.85
CA GLY A 1058 -50.13 -26.09 -35.36
C GLY A 1058 -51.19 -26.51 -34.27
N LYS A 1059 -51.96 -25.55 -33.70
CA LYS A 1059 -53.07 -25.64 -32.67
C LYS A 1059 -52.66 -25.97 -31.20
N GLY A 1060 -53.29 -25.46 -30.11
CA GLY A 1060 -54.20 -24.30 -29.92
C GLY A 1060 -55.37 -24.50 -28.90
N ARG A 1061 -55.49 -23.67 -27.83
CA ARG A 1061 -56.74 -23.39 -27.04
C ARG A 1061 -56.59 -22.31 -25.94
N SER A 1062 -57.73 -21.74 -25.51
CA SER A 1062 -58.00 -20.86 -24.33
C SER A 1062 -59.38 -21.27 -23.74
N PRO A 1063 -60.05 -20.59 -22.76
CA PRO A 1063 -59.67 -19.46 -21.85
C PRO A 1063 -60.06 -19.68 -20.35
N ALA A 1064 -59.84 -18.70 -19.45
CA ALA A 1064 -60.77 -18.28 -18.36
C ALA A 1064 -60.17 -17.19 -17.41
N ALA A 1065 -61.03 -16.39 -16.76
CA ALA A 1065 -60.76 -15.48 -15.62
C ALA A 1065 -62.05 -15.38 -14.75
N PRO A 1066 -62.05 -14.90 -13.48
CA PRO A 1066 -62.11 -13.44 -13.20
C PRO A 1066 -61.49 -12.90 -11.86
N LEU A 1067 -60.90 -11.68 -11.91
CA LEU A 1067 -61.30 -10.38 -11.26
C LEU A 1067 -62.18 -10.34 -9.97
N PRO A 1068 -62.30 -9.20 -9.20
CA PRO A 1068 -61.63 -7.85 -9.27
C PRO A 1068 -61.33 -7.12 -7.89
N VAL A 1069 -60.91 -5.82 -7.98
CA VAL A 1069 -60.94 -4.66 -7.01
C VAL A 1069 -60.18 -4.73 -5.65
N ALA A 1070 -59.65 -3.64 -5.06
CA ALA A 1070 -59.48 -2.19 -5.40
C ALA A 1070 -58.26 -1.61 -4.62
N GLY A 1071 -57.65 -0.45 -4.92
CA GLY A 1071 -57.75 0.46 -6.09
C GLY A 1071 -57.48 1.95 -5.76
N LYS A 1072 -56.69 2.66 -6.60
CA LYS A 1072 -56.39 4.12 -6.59
C LYS A 1072 -55.53 4.61 -5.40
N THR A 1073 -54.73 5.69 -5.43
CA THR A 1073 -54.21 6.66 -6.44
C THR A 1073 -52.91 7.22 -5.83
N GLY A 1074 -51.93 7.84 -6.50
CA GLY A 1074 -51.77 8.47 -7.82
C GLY A 1074 -50.37 9.14 -7.85
N VAL A 1075 -49.97 9.77 -8.96
CA VAL A 1075 -48.60 10.31 -9.15
C VAL A 1075 -48.55 11.82 -8.95
N THR A 1076 -47.47 12.35 -8.35
CA THR A 1076 -46.96 13.71 -8.64
C THR A 1076 -45.46 13.78 -8.33
N HIS A 1077 -44.73 14.70 -8.99
CA HIS A 1077 -43.28 14.86 -8.84
C HIS A 1077 -42.89 15.73 -7.63
N GLY A 1078 -41.65 15.58 -7.19
CA GLY A 1078 -40.95 16.32 -6.14
C GLY A 1078 -39.53 15.76 -6.01
#